data_AF-A0A7C5MZ71-F1
#
_entry.id   AF-A0A7C5MZ71-F1
#
_cell.length_a   1.000
_cell.length_b   1.000
_cell.length_c   1.000
_cell.angle_alpha   90.00
_cell.angle_beta   90.00
_cell.angle_gamma   90.00
#
_symmetry.space_group_name_H-M   'P 1'
#
loop_
_entity.id
_entity.type
_entity.pdbx_description
1 polymer ?
#
loop_
_entity_poly.entity_id
_entity_poly.type
_entity_poly.pdbx_seq_one_letter_code
_entity_poly.pdbx_strand_id
1 'polypeptide(L)'
;MNKPITINNDPYPHAAMDFEELLKESIGRLQKTVGHRWTDFNEHDPGLTILEQLCYALTDLSYRVNFDIEDHLASQNGKGRAALYSPGQILPSRPVTLRDYRKMAIDVEGVRNAWIEKATFPITKVFYNDRLEEINLLEDEAAREIKVKGLYRVFVDLHDSNEPQILDRVRARLMAARNLCEDFLEVQFLPQQPVLVDLDVEVGRVEDLKALSNEIYERVADFISPQIKFQTLQEMRAQGMPMDEIFEGPGLAHGFIDDKELDGFQRKSELRSSDLIQVIMDIEGVNAVRKVTMKTSATPPEQWLLKLDDQKSPRLNRGNSRMRIFRDNLEAGTFQPTATAPASLDRPLLREWQKDLILEARRERNPGQYHSIQHAFPATFGLGKATLPDSATIQRKALVRQLRGYLLFFEQIIANYHAQTEHVGTLFSFDTEEIRTVFSNSLLDVVPEAEFLLNPMLRINKLVALSTPGTFRAEVEFPLPKAGETIDLFHEGVHVYAVEVDRVEHDAFFFAIAASSRPFLGADAWQHPKEKVDQTMATMVESEAEARRRKNRILNHLLARFSEDFSEYTLLLNRLETEASGPLQRAIEDKLRFLRSYIPLSRDRAGAFNHAESCLAQTNVSGYLRRVAAKLGIRDFRHRFLAESTQAYFRQNWIAEPAIQDLMSPLLSDRSLYLFHPESKRILLRIEQLPEDTWPATASEFEAVDLAQEAERLASAWEATIEPGEGFHLVEHILLRPRLIDKALGHHVLPLNRQIRNIVGPKPGGTFVCTDSL
;
A
#
# COMPACT_ATOMS: atom_id res chain seq x y z
N MET A 1 -26.48 -19.30 -22.24
CA MET A 1 -26.27 -20.21 -23.38
C MET A 1 -24.78 -20.22 -23.68
N ASN A 2 -24.08 -21.34 -23.47
CA ASN A 2 -22.67 -21.44 -23.89
C ASN A 2 -22.63 -21.39 -25.42
N LYS A 3 -21.85 -20.47 -25.99
CA LYS A 3 -21.60 -20.42 -27.43
C LYS A 3 -21.03 -21.78 -27.89
N PRO A 4 -21.42 -22.29 -29.06
CA PRO A 4 -20.82 -23.50 -29.61
C PRO A 4 -19.31 -23.29 -29.76
N ILE A 5 -18.54 -24.31 -29.37
CA ILE A 5 -17.08 -24.32 -29.53
C ILE A 5 -16.81 -24.48 -31.03
N THR A 6 -16.55 -23.37 -31.71
CA THR A 6 -16.07 -23.34 -33.10
C THR A 6 -14.55 -23.28 -33.11
N ILE A 7 -13.92 -24.12 -33.93
CA ILE A 7 -12.49 -24.00 -34.24
C ILE A 7 -12.31 -22.68 -35.00
N ASN A 8 -11.42 -21.82 -34.50
CA ASN A 8 -11.13 -20.56 -35.18
C ASN A 8 -10.32 -20.86 -36.45
N ASN A 9 -10.77 -20.34 -37.59
CA ASN A 9 -10.09 -20.45 -38.88
C ASN A 9 -9.24 -19.21 -39.22
N ASP A 10 -9.13 -18.26 -38.28
CA ASP A 10 -8.22 -17.13 -38.43
C ASP A 10 -6.77 -17.63 -38.62
N PRO A 11 -5.97 -16.96 -39.45
CA PRO A 11 -4.56 -17.31 -39.62
C PRO A 11 -3.83 -17.23 -38.27
N TYR A 12 -2.88 -18.13 -38.06
CA TYR A 12 -2.06 -18.11 -36.86
C TYR A 12 -1.33 -16.76 -36.73
N PRO A 13 -1.25 -16.18 -35.53
CA PRO A 13 -0.60 -14.88 -35.34
C PRO A 13 0.92 -14.92 -35.59
N HIS A 14 1.52 -16.11 -35.51
CA HIS A 14 2.95 -16.34 -35.72
C HIS A 14 3.19 -17.64 -36.50
N ALA A 15 4.13 -17.63 -37.45
CA ALA A 15 4.51 -18.79 -38.26
C ALA A 15 4.93 -20.01 -37.42
N ALA A 16 5.51 -19.80 -36.22
CA ALA A 16 5.88 -20.89 -35.32
C ALA A 16 4.68 -21.69 -34.75
N MET A 17 3.47 -21.12 -34.80
CA MET A 17 2.23 -21.81 -34.45
C MET A 17 1.64 -22.62 -35.62
N ASP A 18 2.16 -22.44 -36.82
CA ASP A 18 1.83 -23.25 -37.99
C ASP A 18 2.90 -24.33 -38.17
N PHE A 19 2.49 -25.58 -37.93
CA PHE A 19 3.39 -26.73 -38.03
C PHE A 19 3.98 -26.90 -39.44
N GLU A 20 3.17 -26.73 -40.48
CA GLU A 20 3.60 -26.96 -41.87
C GLU A 20 4.60 -25.88 -42.30
N GLU A 21 4.33 -24.62 -41.94
CA GLU A 21 5.23 -23.51 -42.21
C GLU A 21 6.56 -23.68 -41.47
N LEU A 22 6.51 -24.03 -40.17
CA LEU A 22 7.70 -24.24 -39.34
C LEU A 22 8.55 -25.41 -39.85
N LEU A 23 7.92 -26.51 -40.25
CA LEU A 23 8.62 -27.67 -40.82
C LEU A 23 9.28 -27.31 -42.15
N LYS A 24 8.57 -26.63 -43.04
CA LYS A 24 9.10 -26.17 -44.33
C LYS A 24 10.29 -25.25 -44.16
N GLU A 25 10.21 -24.30 -43.23
CA GLU A 25 11.32 -23.41 -42.91
C GLU A 25 12.53 -24.19 -42.37
N SER A 26 12.27 -25.13 -41.47
CA SER A 26 13.31 -25.96 -40.84
C SER A 26 14.04 -26.84 -41.85
N ILE A 27 13.32 -27.48 -42.77
CA ILE A 27 13.92 -28.23 -43.89
C ILE A 27 14.78 -27.31 -44.75
N GLY A 28 14.27 -26.12 -45.12
CA GLY A 28 15.01 -25.15 -45.90
C GLY A 28 16.30 -24.66 -45.22
N ARG A 29 16.29 -24.51 -43.89
CA ARG A 29 17.48 -24.19 -43.09
C ARG A 29 18.47 -25.36 -43.04
N LEU A 30 17.98 -26.59 -42.86
CA LEU A 30 18.84 -27.79 -42.88
C LEU A 30 19.52 -27.95 -44.23
N GLN A 31 18.78 -27.90 -45.35
CA GLN A 31 19.34 -28.02 -46.70
C GLN A 31 20.50 -27.05 -46.96
N LYS A 32 20.39 -25.80 -46.46
CA LYS A 32 21.47 -24.80 -46.54
C LYS A 32 22.67 -25.13 -45.66
N THR A 33 22.44 -25.75 -44.51
CA THR A 33 23.46 -25.97 -43.47
C THR A 33 24.23 -27.27 -43.66
N VAL A 34 23.55 -28.39 -43.98
CA VAL A 34 24.19 -29.70 -44.17
C VAL A 34 24.82 -29.88 -45.56
N GLY A 35 24.46 -29.04 -46.53
CA GLY A 35 24.99 -29.06 -47.88
C GLY A 35 24.77 -30.43 -48.54
N HIS A 36 25.86 -31.11 -48.92
CA HIS A 36 25.80 -32.41 -49.60
C HIS A 36 25.88 -33.63 -48.66
N ARG A 37 25.94 -33.45 -47.33
CA ARG A 37 26.08 -34.57 -46.39
C ARG A 37 24.77 -35.29 -46.10
N TRP A 38 23.65 -34.56 -46.11
CA TRP A 38 22.30 -35.10 -45.97
C TRP A 38 21.48 -34.55 -47.13
N THR A 39 21.11 -35.43 -48.06
CA THR A 39 20.47 -35.06 -49.33
C THR A 39 19.05 -35.60 -49.46
N ASP A 40 18.68 -36.55 -48.61
CA ASP A 40 17.35 -37.17 -48.59
C ASP A 40 16.48 -36.50 -47.53
N PHE A 41 15.41 -35.82 -47.96
CA PHE A 41 14.45 -35.14 -47.09
C PHE A 41 13.03 -35.67 -47.36
N ASN A 42 12.90 -36.97 -47.60
CA ASN A 42 11.62 -37.63 -47.82
C ASN A 42 11.06 -38.23 -46.52
N GLU A 43 9.76 -38.55 -46.51
CA GLU A 43 9.00 -39.04 -45.35
C GLU A 43 9.57 -40.33 -44.69
N HIS A 44 10.39 -41.09 -45.40
CA HIS A 44 10.97 -42.33 -44.89
C HIS A 44 12.28 -42.11 -44.13
N ASP A 45 12.86 -40.91 -44.19
CA ASP A 45 14.09 -40.57 -43.48
C ASP A 45 13.81 -40.39 -41.98
N PRO A 46 14.47 -41.15 -41.09
CA PRO A 46 14.24 -41.04 -39.65
C PRO A 46 14.67 -39.68 -39.06
N GLY A 47 15.62 -38.99 -39.68
CA GLY A 47 16.01 -37.63 -39.32
C GLY A 47 14.91 -36.61 -39.62
N LEU A 48 14.16 -36.79 -40.71
CA LEU A 48 12.98 -35.96 -40.99
C LEU A 48 11.88 -36.24 -39.97
N THR A 49 11.63 -37.50 -39.62
CA THR A 49 10.68 -37.85 -38.54
C THR A 49 11.05 -37.18 -37.22
N ILE A 50 12.35 -37.17 -36.84
CA ILE A 50 12.81 -36.45 -35.64
C ILE A 50 12.52 -34.95 -35.76
N LEU A 51 12.79 -34.35 -36.92
CA LEU A 51 12.54 -32.93 -37.15
C LEU A 51 11.05 -32.59 -37.03
N GLU A 52 10.16 -33.44 -37.55
CA GLU A 52 8.70 -33.27 -37.41
C GLU A 52 8.30 -33.26 -35.93
N GLN A 53 8.79 -34.21 -35.13
CA GLN A 53 8.46 -34.24 -33.70
C GLN A 53 8.97 -33.00 -32.95
N LEU A 54 10.14 -32.49 -33.32
CA LEU A 54 10.67 -31.23 -32.77
C LEU A 54 9.83 -30.03 -33.20
N CYS A 55 9.41 -29.95 -34.47
CA CYS A 55 8.55 -28.89 -34.97
C CYS A 55 7.20 -28.91 -34.25
N TYR A 56 6.61 -30.09 -34.06
CA TYR A 56 5.35 -30.24 -33.32
C TYR A 56 5.46 -29.73 -31.88
N ALA A 57 6.53 -30.08 -31.16
CA ALA A 57 6.75 -29.60 -29.80
C ALA A 57 6.99 -28.08 -29.73
N LEU A 58 7.69 -27.51 -30.71
CA LEU A 58 7.86 -26.06 -30.82
C LEU A 58 6.56 -25.34 -31.14
N THR A 59 5.68 -25.95 -31.94
CA THR A 59 4.34 -25.43 -32.22
C THR A 59 3.47 -25.40 -30.95
N ASP A 60 3.50 -26.46 -30.12
CA ASP A 60 2.82 -26.45 -28.81
C ASP A 60 3.40 -25.38 -27.88
N LEU A 61 4.73 -25.27 -27.79
CA LEU A 61 5.37 -24.23 -27.00
C LEU A 61 4.94 -22.82 -27.47
N SER A 62 4.96 -22.56 -28.78
CA SER A 62 4.55 -21.28 -29.34
C SER A 62 3.08 -20.97 -29.07
N TYR A 63 2.21 -21.98 -29.13
CA TYR A 63 0.80 -21.85 -28.79
C TYR A 63 0.61 -21.41 -27.32
N ARG A 64 1.37 -22.00 -26.39
CA ARG A 64 1.27 -21.67 -24.96
C ARG A 64 1.90 -20.34 -24.60
N VAL A 65 3.02 -19.97 -25.23
CA VAL A 65 3.62 -18.64 -25.09
C VAL A 65 2.61 -17.55 -25.48
N ASN A 66 1.77 -17.83 -26.48
CA ASN A 66 0.74 -16.91 -26.97
C ASN A 66 -0.56 -16.87 -26.12
N PHE A 67 -0.59 -17.48 -24.93
CA PHE A 67 -1.70 -17.22 -23.99
C PHE A 67 -1.73 -15.75 -23.58
N ASP A 68 -2.92 -15.26 -23.22
CA ASP A 68 -3.08 -13.90 -22.72
C ASP A 68 -2.18 -13.68 -21.49
N ILE A 69 -1.60 -12.48 -21.36
CA ILE A 69 -0.71 -12.17 -20.24
C ILE A 69 -1.39 -12.39 -18.88
N GLU A 70 -2.71 -12.21 -18.80
CA GLU A 70 -3.50 -12.47 -17.60
C GLU A 70 -3.45 -13.96 -17.18
N ASP A 71 -3.40 -14.88 -18.14
CA ASP A 71 -3.31 -16.32 -17.88
C ASP A 71 -1.90 -16.71 -17.41
N HIS A 72 -0.86 -16.10 -17.98
CA HIS A 72 0.52 -16.27 -17.51
C HIS A 72 0.70 -15.74 -16.09
N LEU A 73 0.11 -14.59 -15.76
CA LEU A 73 0.16 -14.01 -14.41
C LEU A 73 -0.68 -14.77 -13.39
N ALA A 74 -1.70 -15.51 -13.83
CA ALA A 74 -2.52 -16.38 -12.99
C ALA A 74 -1.85 -17.73 -12.67
N SER A 75 -0.80 -18.10 -13.40
CA SER A 75 -0.03 -19.33 -13.14
C SER A 75 0.64 -19.29 -11.77
N GLN A 76 0.95 -20.47 -11.23
CA GLN A 76 1.56 -20.66 -9.91
C GLN A 76 0.72 -20.05 -8.78
N ASN A 77 -0.59 -20.29 -8.80
CA ASN A 77 -1.56 -19.72 -7.85
C ASN A 77 -1.60 -18.18 -7.84
N GLY A 78 -1.32 -17.52 -8.97
CA GLY A 78 -1.46 -16.07 -9.10
C GLY A 78 -0.36 -15.22 -8.44
N LYS A 79 0.80 -15.81 -8.13
CA LYS A 79 1.95 -15.09 -7.51
C LYS A 79 2.36 -13.82 -8.25
N GLY A 80 2.38 -13.87 -9.59
CA GLY A 80 2.74 -12.70 -10.40
C GLY A 80 1.72 -11.57 -10.30
N ARG A 81 0.44 -11.93 -10.24
CA ARG A 81 -0.65 -10.98 -10.08
C ARG A 81 -0.71 -10.34 -8.71
N ALA A 82 -0.39 -11.09 -7.65
CA ALA A 82 -0.32 -10.56 -6.29
C ALA A 82 0.71 -9.41 -6.15
N ALA A 83 1.71 -9.37 -7.04
CA ALA A 83 2.71 -8.31 -7.10
C ALA A 83 2.29 -7.11 -7.97
N LEU A 84 1.06 -7.03 -8.49
CA LEU A 84 0.58 -5.87 -9.23
C LEU A 84 -0.33 -5.02 -8.35
N TYR A 85 -0.03 -3.72 -8.28
CA TYR A 85 -0.88 -2.78 -7.57
C TYR A 85 -2.09 -2.38 -8.42
N SER A 86 -3.26 -2.34 -7.79
CA SER A 86 -4.47 -1.80 -8.40
C SER A 86 -4.43 -0.27 -8.44
N PRO A 87 -5.22 0.38 -9.31
CA PRO A 87 -5.33 1.84 -9.36
C PRO A 87 -5.65 2.46 -7.99
N GLY A 88 -6.59 1.90 -7.24
CA GLY A 88 -6.97 2.40 -5.91
C GLY A 88 -5.92 2.20 -4.83
N GLN A 89 -4.91 1.37 -5.08
CA GLN A 89 -3.74 1.24 -4.22
C GLN A 89 -2.63 2.25 -4.56
N ILE A 90 -2.37 2.47 -5.85
CA ILE A 90 -1.15 3.16 -6.33
C ILE A 90 -1.35 4.63 -6.67
N LEU A 91 -2.55 5.02 -7.13
CA LEU A 91 -2.83 6.38 -7.60
C LEU A 91 -3.14 7.37 -6.46
N PRO A 92 -3.89 7.01 -5.41
CA PRO A 92 -4.18 7.95 -4.33
C PRO A 92 -2.92 8.51 -3.67
N SER A 93 -2.89 9.81 -3.48
CA SER A 93 -1.82 10.54 -2.80
C SER A 93 -2.20 10.92 -1.37
N ARG A 94 -1.25 11.45 -0.59
CA ARG A 94 -1.63 12.24 0.61
C ARG A 94 -2.42 13.49 0.19
N PRO A 95 -3.23 14.07 1.09
CA PRO A 95 -3.81 15.38 0.84
C PRO A 95 -2.71 16.44 0.79
N VAL A 96 -2.57 17.16 -0.32
CA VAL A 96 -1.56 18.23 -0.46
C VAL A 96 -2.21 19.59 -0.77
N THR A 97 -3.52 19.60 -1.02
CA THR A 97 -4.32 20.80 -1.22
C THR A 97 -5.34 20.97 -0.10
N LEU A 98 -5.85 22.20 0.06
CA LEU A 98 -6.95 22.47 1.00
C LEU A 98 -8.22 21.70 0.64
N ARG A 99 -8.44 21.47 -0.66
CA ARG A 99 -9.56 20.67 -1.18
C ARG A 99 -9.43 19.20 -0.74
N ASP A 100 -8.22 18.66 -0.72
CA ASP A 100 -7.98 17.30 -0.25
C ASP A 100 -8.29 17.15 1.25
N TYR A 101 -7.80 18.07 2.07
CA TYR A 101 -8.14 18.10 3.49
C TYR A 101 -9.64 18.28 3.72
N ARG A 102 -10.29 19.10 2.88
CA ARG A 102 -11.75 19.27 2.89
C ARG A 102 -12.47 17.95 2.59
N LYS A 103 -12.07 17.22 1.53
CA LYS A 103 -12.60 15.88 1.21
C LYS A 103 -12.42 14.92 2.40
N MET A 104 -11.24 14.92 3.02
CA MET A 104 -10.97 14.08 4.19
C MET A 104 -11.87 14.39 5.39
N ALA A 105 -12.16 15.67 5.65
CA ALA A 105 -13.07 16.07 6.71
C ALA A 105 -14.53 15.68 6.40
N ILE A 106 -14.98 15.84 5.15
CA ILE A 106 -16.33 15.48 4.69
C ILE A 106 -16.57 13.97 4.73
N ASP A 107 -15.52 13.18 4.49
CA ASP A 107 -15.56 11.71 4.53
C ASP A 107 -15.66 11.13 5.95
N VAL A 108 -15.77 11.98 6.98
CA VAL A 108 -16.11 11.54 8.35
C VAL A 108 -17.62 11.43 8.49
N GLU A 109 -18.07 10.29 9.00
CA GLU A 109 -19.50 10.05 9.27
C GLU A 109 -20.08 11.10 10.21
N GLY A 110 -21.28 11.61 9.88
CA GLY A 110 -21.93 12.71 10.58
C GLY A 110 -21.59 14.10 10.03
N VAL A 111 -20.51 14.23 9.25
CA VAL A 111 -20.16 15.49 8.57
C VAL A 111 -20.95 15.65 7.28
N ARG A 112 -21.69 16.76 7.18
CA ARG A 112 -22.40 17.15 5.95
C ARG A 112 -21.47 17.85 4.98
N ASN A 113 -20.73 18.85 5.47
CA ASN A 113 -19.79 19.65 4.72
C ASN A 113 -18.65 20.13 5.65
N ALA A 114 -17.55 20.57 5.07
CA ALA A 114 -16.46 21.21 5.82
C ALA A 114 -15.75 22.24 4.95
N TRP A 115 -15.05 23.17 5.59
CA TRP A 115 -14.20 24.16 4.93
C TRP A 115 -12.85 24.25 5.64
N ILE A 116 -11.78 24.33 4.86
CA ILE A 116 -10.40 24.44 5.34
C ILE A 116 -9.85 25.77 4.86
N GLU A 117 -9.49 26.63 5.80
CA GLU A 117 -9.02 28.00 5.51
C GLU A 117 -7.62 28.21 6.08
N LYS A 118 -6.82 29.04 5.41
CA LYS A 118 -5.50 29.43 5.91
C LYS A 118 -5.68 30.34 7.12
N ALA A 119 -5.09 29.97 8.25
CA ALA A 119 -4.99 30.85 9.39
C ALA A 119 -3.99 31.97 9.07
N THR A 120 -4.44 33.23 9.16
CA THR A 120 -3.59 34.41 8.95
C THR A 120 -2.71 34.72 10.16
N PHE A 121 -3.11 34.25 11.34
CA PHE A 121 -2.35 34.39 12.57
C PHE A 121 -2.45 33.11 13.40
N PRO A 122 -1.34 32.64 13.99
CA PRO A 122 -1.41 31.65 15.06
C PRO A 122 -2.24 32.22 16.21
N ILE A 123 -2.92 31.36 16.98
CA ILE A 123 -3.65 31.85 18.16
C ILE A 123 -2.67 32.48 19.19
N THR A 124 -1.36 32.18 19.14
CA THR A 124 -0.33 32.92 19.89
C THR A 124 0.70 33.53 18.93
N LYS A 125 0.92 34.84 19.04
CA LYS A 125 1.93 35.55 18.27
C LYS A 125 3.33 35.04 18.59
N VAL A 126 4.18 34.98 17.56
CA VAL A 126 5.60 34.67 17.69
C VAL A 126 6.38 35.93 17.39
N PHE A 127 7.43 36.19 18.14
CA PHE A 127 8.31 37.32 17.95
C PHE A 127 9.75 36.82 17.78
N TYR A 128 10.53 37.50 16.93
CA TYR A 128 11.97 37.27 16.81
C TYR A 128 12.71 38.51 17.31
N ASN A 129 13.62 38.33 18.26
CA ASN A 129 14.48 39.41 18.73
C ASN A 129 15.76 39.43 17.89
N ASP A 130 15.90 40.41 17.00
CA ASP A 130 17.06 40.52 16.10
C ASP A 130 18.39 40.78 16.85
N ARG A 131 18.35 41.25 18.12
CA ARG A 131 19.56 41.51 18.93
C ARG A 131 20.06 40.27 19.67
N LEU A 132 19.14 39.46 20.18
CA LEU A 132 19.44 38.25 20.93
C LEU A 132 19.50 37.00 20.03
N GLU A 133 19.04 37.13 18.78
CA GLU A 133 18.90 36.03 17.82
C GLU A 133 17.95 34.91 18.29
N GLU A 134 16.97 35.28 19.14
CA GLU A 134 16.07 34.35 19.83
C GLU A 134 14.61 34.50 19.38
N ILE A 135 13.85 33.40 19.51
CA ILE A 135 12.41 33.36 19.28
C ILE A 135 11.67 33.45 20.61
N ASN A 136 10.76 34.40 20.70
CA ASN A 136 9.97 34.69 21.90
C ASN A 136 8.48 34.59 21.62
N LEU A 137 7.75 34.21 22.67
CA LEU A 137 6.28 34.12 22.69
C LEU A 137 5.60 35.40 23.17
N LEU A 138 6.40 36.28 23.77
CA LEU A 138 5.96 37.53 24.38
C LEU A 138 6.57 38.67 23.58
N GLU A 139 5.81 39.76 23.49
CA GLU A 139 6.26 40.97 22.85
C GLU A 139 7.38 41.62 23.67
N ASP A 140 8.46 41.97 22.98
CA ASP A 140 9.65 42.64 23.50
C ASP A 140 9.88 43.88 22.61
N GLU A 141 10.32 45.00 23.19
CA GLU A 141 10.48 46.29 22.50
C GLU A 141 11.41 46.19 21.28
N ALA A 142 12.34 45.23 21.28
CA ALA A 142 13.28 44.98 20.19
C ALA A 142 12.88 43.83 19.25
N ALA A 143 11.72 43.18 19.46
CA ALA A 143 11.33 41.99 18.73
C ALA A 143 10.27 42.27 17.65
N ARG A 144 10.38 41.59 16.50
CA ARG A 144 9.44 41.70 15.37
C ARG A 144 8.51 40.49 15.31
N GLU A 145 7.22 40.72 15.05
CA GLU A 145 6.24 39.64 14.91
C GLU A 145 6.53 38.77 13.68
N ILE A 146 6.57 37.45 13.88
CA ILE A 146 6.71 36.44 12.84
C ILE A 146 5.34 35.89 12.46
N LYS A 147 5.01 35.97 11.17
CA LYS A 147 3.83 35.32 10.60
C LYS A 147 4.15 33.87 10.23
N VAL A 148 3.70 32.95 11.07
CA VAL A 148 3.80 31.50 10.82
C VAL A 148 2.89 31.12 9.66
N LYS A 149 3.45 30.38 8.68
CA LYS A 149 2.71 29.83 7.53
C LYS A 149 2.38 28.36 7.77
N GLY A 150 1.45 27.80 6.98
CA GLY A 150 1.08 26.38 7.06
C GLY A 150 0.06 26.05 8.15
N LEU A 151 -0.56 27.06 8.77
CA LEU A 151 -1.60 26.87 9.76
C LEU A 151 -2.98 26.94 9.11
N TYR A 152 -3.87 26.03 9.50
CA TYR A 152 -5.22 25.91 8.94
C TYR A 152 -6.30 25.94 10.02
N ARG A 153 -7.46 26.51 9.68
CA ARG A 153 -8.70 26.47 10.47
C ARG A 153 -9.70 25.58 9.75
N VAL A 154 -10.38 24.73 10.51
CA VAL A 154 -11.33 23.75 10.00
C VAL A 154 -12.71 24.09 10.52
N PHE A 155 -13.63 24.34 9.62
CA PHE A 155 -15.03 24.58 9.93
C PHE A 155 -15.86 23.38 9.50
N VAL A 156 -16.63 22.79 10.41
CA VAL A 156 -17.35 21.54 10.20
C VAL A 156 -18.84 21.79 10.34
N ASP A 157 -19.59 21.38 9.33
CA ASP A 157 -21.04 21.44 9.27
C ASP A 157 -21.62 20.03 9.35
N LEU A 158 -22.49 19.82 10.33
CA LEU A 158 -23.02 18.51 10.71
C LEU A 158 -24.45 18.35 10.17
N HIS A 159 -24.91 17.10 10.01
CA HIS A 159 -26.27 16.83 9.54
C HIS A 159 -27.31 17.32 10.54
N ASP A 160 -27.43 16.71 11.72
CA ASP A 160 -28.38 17.11 12.76
C ASP A 160 -27.92 16.79 14.20
N SER A 161 -26.85 16.00 14.38
CA SER A 161 -26.27 15.67 15.68
C SER A 161 -25.13 16.63 16.02
N ASN A 162 -25.27 17.41 17.10
CA ASN A 162 -24.16 18.18 17.68
C ASN A 162 -23.36 17.31 18.65
N GLU A 163 -22.85 16.18 18.16
CA GLU A 163 -22.01 15.27 18.93
C GLU A 163 -20.56 15.76 18.92
N PRO A 164 -19.99 16.19 20.07
CA PRO A 164 -18.61 16.66 20.13
C PRO A 164 -17.59 15.64 19.62
N GLN A 165 -17.91 14.34 19.73
CA GLN A 165 -17.08 13.24 19.25
C GLN A 165 -16.85 13.27 17.73
N ILE A 166 -17.75 13.88 16.94
CA ILE A 166 -17.55 14.01 15.49
C ILE A 166 -16.36 14.94 15.20
N LEU A 167 -16.25 16.07 15.92
CA LEU A 167 -15.13 17.01 15.74
C LEU A 167 -13.79 16.36 16.13
N ASP A 168 -13.78 15.54 17.19
CA ASP A 168 -12.60 14.79 17.60
C ASP A 168 -12.18 13.77 16.53
N ARG A 169 -13.15 13.08 15.90
CA ARG A 169 -12.90 12.18 14.75
C ARG A 169 -12.35 12.93 13.53
N VAL A 170 -12.90 14.11 13.20
CA VAL A 170 -12.38 14.98 12.14
C VAL A 170 -10.95 15.40 12.44
N ARG A 171 -10.68 15.88 13.67
CA ARG A 171 -9.34 16.27 14.11
C ARG A 171 -8.36 15.11 14.00
N ALA A 172 -8.70 13.94 14.54
CA ALA A 172 -7.85 12.75 14.49
C ALA A 172 -7.52 12.35 13.05
N ARG A 173 -8.53 12.35 12.16
CA ARG A 173 -8.34 12.02 10.76
C ARG A 173 -7.44 13.01 10.02
N LEU A 174 -7.61 14.31 10.25
CA LEU A 174 -6.75 15.34 9.65
C LEU A 174 -5.32 15.28 10.21
N MET A 175 -5.14 15.05 11.51
CA MET A 175 -3.81 14.91 12.14
C MET A 175 -3.04 13.71 11.61
N ALA A 176 -3.71 12.56 11.40
CA ALA A 176 -3.09 11.39 10.78
C ALA A 176 -2.63 11.67 9.32
N ALA A 177 -3.28 12.63 8.65
CA ALA A 177 -3.01 13.01 7.27
C ALA A 177 -2.16 14.29 7.11
N ARG A 178 -1.73 14.92 8.22
CA ARG A 178 -0.93 16.14 8.27
C ARG A 178 0.40 16.03 7.51
N ASN A 179 0.73 17.01 6.69
CA ASN A 179 2.04 17.08 6.03
C ASN A 179 3.08 17.83 6.85
N LEU A 180 4.35 17.69 6.45
CA LEU A 180 5.45 18.47 7.01
C LEU A 180 5.18 19.96 6.85
N CYS A 181 5.49 20.73 7.90
CA CYS A 181 5.31 22.18 7.91
C CYS A 181 3.85 22.66 7.85
N GLU A 182 2.88 21.78 8.11
CA GLU A 182 1.45 22.10 8.13
C GLU A 182 0.80 21.69 9.44
N ASP A 183 -0.21 22.43 9.91
CA ASP A 183 -0.96 22.06 11.11
C ASP A 183 -2.39 22.63 11.14
N PHE A 184 -3.27 21.99 11.92
CA PHE A 184 -4.66 22.40 12.11
C PHE A 184 -4.83 23.04 13.48
N LEU A 185 -5.03 24.35 13.47
CA LEU A 185 -5.09 25.20 14.66
C LEU A 185 -6.36 24.93 15.48
N GLU A 186 -7.48 24.82 14.78
CA GLU A 186 -8.79 24.60 15.37
C GLU A 186 -9.69 23.80 14.42
N VAL A 187 -10.52 22.96 15.04
CA VAL A 187 -11.64 22.27 14.38
C VAL A 187 -12.90 22.74 15.09
N GLN A 188 -13.67 23.57 14.39
CA GLN A 188 -14.83 24.27 14.94
C GLN A 188 -16.12 23.75 14.31
N PHE A 189 -17.14 23.59 15.14
CA PHE A 189 -18.49 23.36 14.66
C PHE A 189 -19.10 24.66 14.15
N LEU A 190 -19.71 24.61 12.96
CA LEU A 190 -20.54 25.68 12.41
C LEU A 190 -22.00 25.44 12.80
N PRO A 191 -22.56 26.23 13.74
CA PRO A 191 -23.98 26.12 14.06
C PRO A 191 -24.85 26.50 12.86
N GLN A 192 -26.03 25.88 12.78
CA GLN A 192 -26.98 26.16 11.71
C GLN A 192 -27.54 27.58 11.83
N GLN A 193 -27.64 28.29 10.69
CA GLN A 193 -28.34 29.56 10.54
C GLN A 193 -29.64 29.33 9.75
N PRO A 194 -30.80 29.28 10.42
CA PRO A 194 -32.07 29.08 9.74
C PRO A 194 -32.41 30.28 8.83
N VAL A 195 -32.59 30.00 7.55
CA VAL A 195 -33.01 30.92 6.49
C VAL A 195 -34.46 30.62 6.16
N LEU A 196 -35.34 31.59 6.39
CA LEU A 196 -36.76 31.49 6.06
C LEU A 196 -36.97 32.15 4.71
N VAL A 197 -37.74 31.48 3.84
CA VAL A 197 -38.04 31.99 2.50
C VAL A 197 -39.56 32.10 2.32
N ASP A 198 -40.00 33.26 1.85
CA ASP A 198 -41.38 33.57 1.49
C ASP A 198 -41.44 33.83 -0.03
N LEU A 199 -42.19 32.98 -0.74
CA LEU A 199 -42.21 32.93 -2.20
C LEU A 199 -43.63 33.16 -2.74
N ASP A 200 -43.75 33.99 -3.77
CA ASP A 200 -44.94 34.03 -4.62
C ASP A 200 -44.53 33.57 -6.03
N VAL A 201 -45.06 32.43 -6.47
CA VAL A 201 -44.68 31.79 -7.74
C VAL A 201 -45.90 31.66 -8.63
N GLU A 202 -45.77 32.04 -9.89
CA GLU A 202 -46.79 31.85 -10.92
C GLU A 202 -46.45 30.64 -11.77
N VAL A 203 -47.42 29.76 -11.97
CA VAL A 203 -47.23 28.48 -12.65
C VAL A 203 -48.16 28.34 -13.85
N GLY A 204 -47.75 27.55 -14.82
CA GLY A 204 -48.52 27.24 -16.01
C GLY A 204 -49.59 26.17 -15.79
N ARG A 205 -49.72 25.25 -16.76
CA ARG A 205 -50.58 24.08 -16.60
C ARG A 205 -49.82 22.91 -15.97
N VAL A 206 -49.93 22.78 -14.66
CA VAL A 206 -49.32 21.71 -13.85
C VAL A 206 -50.42 20.84 -13.25
N GLU A 207 -50.26 19.52 -13.31
CA GLU A 207 -51.24 18.55 -12.80
C GLU A 207 -51.17 18.42 -11.27
N ASP A 208 -49.97 18.36 -10.70
CA ASP A 208 -49.73 18.24 -9.26
C ASP A 208 -48.95 19.44 -8.70
N LEU A 209 -49.68 20.40 -8.12
CA LEU A 209 -49.10 21.58 -7.49
C LEU A 209 -48.29 21.24 -6.23
N LYS A 210 -48.62 20.14 -5.54
CA LYS A 210 -47.91 19.73 -4.33
C LYS A 210 -46.55 19.15 -4.70
N ALA A 211 -46.48 18.30 -5.72
CA ALA A 211 -45.21 17.78 -6.24
C ALA A 211 -44.29 18.92 -6.70
N LEU A 212 -44.80 19.85 -7.51
CA LEU A 212 -44.03 21.03 -7.95
C LEU A 212 -43.58 21.88 -6.76
N SER A 213 -44.45 22.09 -5.76
CA SER A 213 -44.07 22.87 -4.58
C SER A 213 -42.91 22.25 -3.80
N ASN A 214 -42.89 20.91 -3.68
CA ASN A 214 -41.79 20.19 -3.04
C ASN A 214 -40.51 20.30 -3.87
N GLU A 215 -40.58 20.16 -5.20
CA GLU A 215 -39.42 20.34 -6.08
C GLU A 215 -38.81 21.74 -5.93
N ILE A 216 -39.63 22.79 -5.94
CA ILE A 216 -39.17 24.18 -5.72
C ILE A 216 -38.44 24.28 -4.37
N TYR A 217 -39.01 23.73 -3.30
CA TYR A 217 -38.36 23.77 -1.99
C TYR A 217 -37.06 22.96 -1.91
N GLU A 218 -36.98 21.81 -2.58
CA GLU A 218 -35.72 21.04 -2.67
C GLU A 218 -34.65 21.83 -3.43
N ARG A 219 -34.98 22.43 -4.58
CA ARG A 219 -34.04 23.27 -5.35
C ARG A 219 -33.57 24.49 -4.55
N VAL A 220 -34.48 25.13 -3.81
CA VAL A 220 -34.15 26.24 -2.89
C VAL A 220 -33.26 25.75 -1.75
N ALA A 221 -33.55 24.60 -1.15
CA ALA A 221 -32.74 24.02 -0.08
C ALA A 221 -31.33 23.68 -0.56
N ASP A 222 -31.21 23.04 -1.72
CA ASP A 222 -29.93 22.70 -2.36
C ASP A 222 -29.17 23.96 -2.78
N PHE A 223 -29.85 25.01 -3.26
CA PHE A 223 -29.20 26.28 -3.54
C PHE A 223 -28.64 26.91 -2.25
N ILE A 224 -29.40 26.91 -1.15
CA ILE A 224 -28.95 27.50 0.11
C ILE A 224 -27.79 26.69 0.71
N SER A 225 -27.89 25.36 0.68
CA SER A 225 -26.91 24.45 1.25
C SER A 225 -26.82 23.16 0.42
N PRO A 226 -25.93 23.12 -0.58
CA PRO A 226 -25.78 21.98 -1.47
C PRO A 226 -25.40 20.70 -0.73
N GLN A 227 -25.88 19.56 -1.22
CA GLN A 227 -25.48 18.25 -0.74
C GLN A 227 -24.29 17.71 -1.52
N ILE A 228 -23.24 17.30 -0.81
CA ILE A 228 -22.07 16.68 -1.41
C ILE A 228 -22.37 15.21 -1.71
N LYS A 229 -22.28 14.84 -2.98
CA LYS A 229 -22.51 13.48 -3.46
C LYS A 229 -21.22 12.68 -3.43
N PHE A 230 -21.32 11.46 -2.91
CA PHE A 230 -20.29 10.45 -3.07
C PHE A 230 -20.71 9.53 -4.20
N GLN A 231 -19.77 9.23 -5.10
CA GLN A 231 -20.01 8.35 -6.23
C GLN A 231 -19.08 7.13 -6.16
N THR A 232 -19.52 6.05 -6.78
CA THR A 232 -18.72 4.84 -7.01
C THR A 232 -17.76 5.05 -8.17
N LEU A 233 -16.73 4.20 -8.27
CA LEU A 233 -15.81 4.18 -9.41
C LEU A 233 -16.56 3.99 -10.74
N GLN A 234 -17.61 3.17 -10.76
CA GLN A 234 -18.38 2.90 -11.96
C GLN A 234 -19.17 4.13 -12.44
N GLU A 235 -19.73 4.91 -11.53
CA GLU A 235 -20.45 6.15 -11.84
C GLU A 235 -19.50 7.22 -12.40
N MET A 236 -18.35 7.42 -11.77
CA MET A 236 -17.31 8.35 -12.25
C MET A 236 -16.83 7.96 -13.66
N ARG A 237 -16.62 6.66 -13.90
CA ARG A 237 -16.24 6.15 -15.23
C ARG A 237 -17.35 6.30 -16.27
N ALA A 238 -18.60 6.11 -15.89
CA ALA A 238 -19.74 6.29 -16.78
C ALA A 238 -19.91 7.75 -17.24
N GLN A 239 -19.40 8.71 -16.45
CA GLN A 239 -19.31 10.12 -16.80
C GLN A 239 -18.12 10.46 -17.71
N GLY A 240 -17.26 9.47 -18.03
CA GLY A 240 -16.12 9.63 -18.92
C GLY A 240 -14.86 10.20 -18.25
N MET A 241 -14.80 10.26 -16.91
CA MET A 241 -13.58 10.69 -16.22
C MET A 241 -12.47 9.64 -16.35
N PRO A 242 -11.22 10.06 -16.61
CA PRO A 242 -10.09 9.15 -16.67
C PRO A 242 -9.64 8.74 -15.26
N MET A 243 -8.97 7.58 -15.15
CA MET A 243 -8.64 6.97 -13.86
C MET A 243 -7.71 7.82 -13.00
N ASP A 244 -6.73 8.47 -13.60
CA ASP A 244 -5.80 9.39 -12.92
C ASP A 244 -6.54 10.58 -12.31
N GLU A 245 -7.53 11.15 -12.98
CA GLU A 245 -8.36 12.22 -12.39
C GLU A 245 -9.29 11.71 -11.27
N ILE A 246 -9.85 10.51 -11.40
CA ILE A 246 -10.75 9.93 -10.38
C ILE A 246 -10.00 9.68 -9.06
N PHE A 247 -8.79 9.15 -9.15
CA PHE A 247 -7.97 8.79 -7.98
C PHE A 247 -7.05 9.92 -7.50
N GLU A 248 -7.13 11.10 -8.10
CA GLU A 248 -6.33 12.26 -7.69
C GLU A 248 -6.66 12.67 -6.24
N GLY A 249 -5.61 12.85 -5.43
CA GLY A 249 -5.73 13.22 -4.03
C GLY A 249 -5.94 12.01 -3.09
N PRO A 250 -6.48 12.24 -1.88
CA PRO A 250 -6.57 11.22 -0.83
C PRO A 250 -7.65 10.19 -1.09
N GLY A 251 -7.34 8.92 -0.78
CA GLY A 251 -8.33 7.84 -0.76
C GLY A 251 -9.39 8.08 0.32
N LEU A 252 -10.66 7.95 -0.07
CA LEU A 252 -11.83 8.18 0.79
C LEU A 252 -12.57 6.87 1.10
N ALA A 253 -13.24 6.81 2.24
CA ALA A 253 -13.96 5.64 2.73
C ALA A 253 -15.36 5.50 2.13
N HIS A 254 -16.00 6.59 1.73
CA HIS A 254 -17.39 6.58 1.24
C HIS A 254 -17.52 6.74 -0.28
N GLY A 255 -16.40 6.74 -1.01
CA GLY A 255 -16.38 6.86 -2.48
C GLY A 255 -15.68 8.11 -2.97
N PHE A 256 -15.95 8.51 -4.20
CA PHE A 256 -15.31 9.65 -4.85
C PHE A 256 -16.17 10.91 -4.76
N ILE A 257 -15.52 12.05 -4.61
CA ILE A 257 -16.14 13.37 -4.68
C ILE A 257 -15.57 14.09 -5.89
N ASP A 258 -16.45 14.52 -6.81
CA ASP A 258 -16.05 15.30 -7.97
C ASP A 258 -15.48 16.66 -7.54
N ASP A 259 -14.30 16.98 -8.06
CA ASP A 259 -13.57 18.20 -7.71
C ASP A 259 -14.29 19.47 -8.16
N LYS A 260 -14.87 19.47 -9.37
CA LYS A 260 -15.54 20.64 -9.96
C LYS A 260 -16.83 20.93 -9.21
N GLU A 261 -17.57 19.88 -8.83
CA GLU A 261 -18.76 19.99 -7.99
C GLU A 261 -18.40 20.55 -6.61
N LEU A 262 -17.35 20.00 -5.98
CA LEU A 262 -16.90 20.45 -4.66
C LEU A 262 -16.41 21.90 -4.64
N ASP A 263 -15.68 22.32 -5.67
CA ASP A 263 -15.18 23.68 -5.83
C ASP A 263 -16.31 24.71 -6.01
N GLY A 264 -17.43 24.30 -6.61
CA GLY A 264 -18.66 25.10 -6.69
C GLY A 264 -19.36 25.30 -5.34
N PHE A 265 -19.06 24.48 -4.33
CA PHE A 265 -19.70 24.52 -3.01
C PHE A 265 -18.91 25.34 -1.98
N GLN A 266 -18.69 26.62 -2.27
CA GLN A 266 -18.05 27.54 -1.32
C GLN A 266 -19.02 27.97 -0.21
N ARG A 267 -18.46 28.34 0.95
CA ARG A 267 -19.25 28.91 2.05
C ARG A 267 -19.85 30.24 1.59
N LYS A 268 -21.18 30.34 1.58
CA LYS A 268 -21.88 31.55 1.13
C LYS A 268 -21.87 32.61 2.23
N SER A 269 -21.40 33.81 1.89
CA SER A 269 -21.49 35.00 2.76
C SER A 269 -22.77 35.82 2.52
N GLU A 270 -23.45 35.59 1.41
CA GLU A 270 -24.70 36.26 1.05
C GLU A 270 -25.59 35.38 0.18
N LEU A 271 -26.90 35.65 0.22
CA LEU A 271 -27.90 35.07 -0.68
C LEU A 271 -28.58 36.19 -1.46
N ARG A 272 -28.58 36.08 -2.78
CA ARG A 272 -29.24 37.04 -3.67
C ARG A 272 -30.57 36.47 -4.16
N SER A 273 -31.60 37.31 -4.12
CA SER A 273 -32.92 36.97 -4.65
C SER A 273 -32.89 36.67 -6.16
N SER A 274 -32.06 37.36 -6.94
CA SER A 274 -31.87 37.12 -8.38
C SER A 274 -31.49 35.67 -8.69
N ASP A 275 -30.56 35.14 -7.90
CA ASP A 275 -30.02 33.80 -8.10
C ASP A 275 -31.08 32.76 -7.70
N LEU A 276 -31.82 33.02 -6.62
CA LEU A 276 -32.94 32.18 -6.21
C LEU A 276 -34.08 32.19 -7.23
N ILE A 277 -34.40 33.35 -7.80
CA ILE A 277 -35.38 33.49 -8.88
C ILE A 277 -34.95 32.63 -10.06
N GLN A 278 -33.69 32.71 -10.47
CA GLN A 278 -33.17 31.91 -11.58
C GLN A 278 -33.30 30.41 -11.31
N VAL A 279 -32.90 29.95 -10.11
CA VAL A 279 -33.04 28.54 -9.69
C VAL A 279 -34.49 28.07 -9.74
N ILE A 280 -35.44 28.92 -9.35
CA ILE A 280 -36.87 28.58 -9.35
C ILE A 280 -37.45 28.63 -10.78
N MET A 281 -37.02 29.59 -11.61
CA MET A 281 -37.46 29.75 -13.00
C MET A 281 -36.99 28.62 -13.91
N ASP A 282 -35.88 27.95 -13.58
CA ASP A 282 -35.36 26.79 -14.32
C ASP A 282 -36.21 25.51 -14.12
N ILE A 283 -37.20 25.54 -13.23
CA ILE A 283 -38.08 24.39 -12.94
C ILE A 283 -39.24 24.37 -13.95
N GLU A 284 -39.44 23.22 -14.58
CA GLU A 284 -40.51 23.03 -15.56
C GLU A 284 -41.89 23.27 -14.91
N GLY A 285 -42.71 24.12 -15.53
CA GLY A 285 -44.03 24.50 -15.03
C GLY A 285 -44.08 25.81 -14.25
N VAL A 286 -42.93 26.40 -13.90
CA VAL A 286 -42.86 27.77 -13.37
C VAL A 286 -42.85 28.79 -14.51
N ASN A 287 -43.77 29.75 -14.48
CA ASN A 287 -43.88 30.82 -15.47
C ASN A 287 -43.21 32.12 -14.99
N ALA A 288 -43.33 32.45 -13.70
CA ALA A 288 -42.74 33.66 -13.13
C ALA A 288 -42.56 33.52 -11.61
N VAL A 289 -41.58 34.23 -11.05
CA VAL A 289 -41.45 34.45 -9.60
C VAL A 289 -41.84 35.89 -9.29
N ARG A 290 -42.99 36.08 -8.65
CA ARG A 290 -43.57 37.40 -8.36
C ARG A 290 -42.90 38.07 -7.15
N LYS A 291 -42.51 37.27 -6.16
CA LYS A 291 -41.92 37.76 -4.92
C LYS A 291 -40.97 36.72 -4.33
N VAL A 292 -39.82 37.19 -3.88
CA VAL A 292 -38.91 36.46 -3.00
C VAL A 292 -38.62 37.33 -1.80
N THR A 293 -38.73 36.78 -0.60
CA THR A 293 -38.27 37.44 0.62
C THR A 293 -37.54 36.43 1.48
N MET A 294 -36.36 36.83 1.96
CA MET A 294 -35.48 35.98 2.76
C MET A 294 -35.27 36.64 4.12
N LYS A 295 -35.22 35.85 5.19
CA LYS A 295 -34.87 36.36 6.52
C LYS A 295 -34.15 35.32 7.36
N THR A 296 -33.38 35.78 8.32
CA THR A 296 -32.83 34.96 9.41
C THR A 296 -33.48 35.39 10.73
N SER A 297 -33.18 34.72 11.84
CA SER A 297 -33.66 35.15 13.17
C SER A 297 -33.13 36.53 13.58
N ALA A 298 -31.96 36.94 13.05
CA ALA A 298 -31.27 38.16 13.42
C ALA A 298 -31.51 39.33 12.44
N THR A 299 -32.13 39.09 11.29
CA THR A 299 -32.29 40.10 10.23
C THR A 299 -33.76 40.36 9.89
N PRO A 300 -34.12 41.61 9.53
CA PRO A 300 -35.44 41.89 8.98
C PRO A 300 -35.63 41.16 7.63
N PRO A 301 -36.88 41.03 7.13
CA PRO A 301 -37.13 40.47 5.81
C PRO A 301 -36.47 41.29 4.70
N GLU A 302 -35.53 40.68 3.99
CA GLU A 302 -34.80 41.27 2.87
C GLU A 302 -35.35 40.76 1.54
N GLN A 303 -35.56 41.68 0.59
CA GLN A 303 -36.12 41.36 -0.72
C GLN A 303 -35.05 41.17 -1.81
N TRP A 304 -33.84 41.71 -1.58
CA TRP A 304 -32.80 41.76 -2.61
C TRP A 304 -31.60 40.89 -2.26
N LEU A 305 -31.01 41.11 -1.08
CA LEU A 305 -29.78 40.48 -0.64
C LEU A 305 -29.86 40.21 0.87
N LEU A 306 -29.64 38.97 1.26
CA LEU A 306 -29.54 38.55 2.65
C LEU A 306 -28.08 38.26 2.99
N LYS A 307 -27.50 39.06 3.90
CA LYS A 307 -26.16 38.77 4.45
C LYS A 307 -26.22 37.58 5.40
N LEU A 308 -25.25 36.68 5.28
CA LEU A 308 -25.09 35.51 6.14
C LEU A 308 -23.96 35.73 7.14
N ASP A 309 -24.04 35.00 8.25
CA ASP A 309 -23.01 35.01 9.29
C ASP A 309 -21.91 34.03 8.89
N ASP A 310 -20.67 34.49 8.79
CA ASP A 310 -19.55 33.65 8.36
C ASP A 310 -19.20 32.55 9.37
N GLN A 311 -19.63 32.69 10.63
CA GLN A 311 -19.48 31.67 11.68
C GLN A 311 -20.64 30.67 11.72
N LYS A 312 -21.54 30.66 10.73
CA LYS A 312 -22.70 29.77 10.69
C LYS A 312 -22.90 29.13 9.33
N SER A 313 -23.62 28.01 9.30
CA SER A 313 -23.99 27.33 8.06
C SER A 313 -25.47 27.56 7.72
N PRO A 314 -25.82 28.18 6.57
CA PRO A 314 -27.20 28.49 6.24
C PRO A 314 -28.01 27.21 5.98
N ARG A 315 -29.28 27.21 6.42
CA ARG A 315 -30.23 26.11 6.22
C ARG A 315 -31.62 26.62 5.93
N LEU A 316 -32.29 26.05 4.93
CA LEU A 316 -33.70 26.33 4.72
C LEU A 316 -34.51 25.91 5.95
N ASN A 317 -35.15 26.87 6.60
CA ASN A 317 -36.09 26.60 7.68
C ASN A 317 -37.42 26.17 7.08
N ARG A 318 -37.59 24.86 6.89
CA ARG A 318 -38.81 24.30 6.30
C ARG A 318 -40.07 24.70 7.10
N GLY A 319 -40.06 24.51 8.42
CA GLY A 319 -41.23 24.75 9.28
C GLY A 319 -41.80 26.18 9.25
N ASN A 320 -40.97 27.18 8.96
CA ASN A 320 -41.38 28.59 8.97
C ASN A 320 -41.32 29.27 7.58
N SER A 321 -41.02 28.52 6.52
CA SER A 321 -41.06 29.02 5.14
C SER A 321 -42.46 28.82 4.54
N ARG A 322 -42.86 29.69 3.61
CA ARG A 322 -44.17 29.62 2.95
C ARG A 322 -44.08 29.96 1.47
N MET A 323 -44.93 29.36 0.66
CA MET A 323 -45.00 29.63 -0.77
C MET A 323 -46.45 29.73 -1.21
N ARG A 324 -46.79 30.82 -1.89
CA ARG A 324 -48.09 31.00 -2.54
C ARG A 324 -47.93 30.75 -4.02
N ILE A 325 -48.76 29.86 -4.56
CA ILE A 325 -48.78 29.54 -5.98
C ILE A 325 -49.97 30.25 -6.63
N PHE A 326 -49.70 30.93 -7.74
CA PHE A 326 -50.68 31.66 -8.53
C PHE A 326 -50.85 31.02 -9.91
N ARG A 327 -52.08 31.02 -10.41
CA ARG A 327 -52.44 30.59 -11.77
C ARG A 327 -53.41 31.61 -12.36
N ASP A 328 -53.09 32.17 -13.51
CA ASP A 328 -53.89 33.22 -14.17
C ASP A 328 -54.22 34.39 -13.21
N ASN A 329 -53.24 34.84 -12.42
CA ASN A 329 -53.40 35.84 -11.34
C ASN A 329 -54.26 35.45 -10.13
N LEU A 330 -54.81 34.24 -10.05
CA LEU A 330 -55.57 33.76 -8.89
C LEU A 330 -54.69 32.87 -8.00
N GLU A 331 -54.80 33.02 -6.68
CA GLU A 331 -54.10 32.14 -5.73
C GLU A 331 -54.68 30.72 -5.83
N ALA A 332 -53.87 29.78 -6.30
CA ALA A 332 -54.23 28.38 -6.41
C ALA A 332 -54.04 27.62 -5.09
N GLY A 333 -53.14 28.10 -4.23
CA GLY A 333 -52.94 27.58 -2.88
C GLY A 333 -51.69 28.11 -2.19
N THR A 334 -51.67 27.98 -0.86
CA THR A 334 -50.49 28.19 -0.03
C THR A 334 -49.91 26.85 0.39
N PHE A 335 -48.62 26.67 0.16
CA PHE A 335 -47.88 25.45 0.45
C PHE A 335 -46.80 25.74 1.49
N GLN A 336 -46.63 24.80 2.41
CA GLN A 336 -45.48 24.72 3.30
C GLN A 336 -44.67 23.50 2.90
N PRO A 337 -43.34 23.56 3.01
CA PRO A 337 -42.50 22.43 2.69
C PRO A 337 -42.88 21.28 3.62
N THR A 338 -43.19 20.13 3.05
CA THR A 338 -43.46 18.93 3.84
C THR A 338 -42.20 18.61 4.65
N ALA A 339 -42.36 18.29 5.94
CA ALA A 339 -41.29 17.69 6.73
C ALA A 339 -41.08 16.24 6.27
N THR A 340 -40.65 16.05 5.03
CA THR A 340 -40.04 14.79 4.64
C THR A 340 -38.80 14.66 5.51
N ALA A 341 -38.72 13.54 6.26
CA ALA A 341 -37.45 13.15 6.85
C ALA A 341 -36.40 13.28 5.74
N PRO A 342 -35.26 13.96 5.97
CA PRO A 342 -34.19 13.95 4.99
C PRO A 342 -34.00 12.49 4.62
N ALA A 343 -34.15 12.16 3.32
CA ALA A 343 -33.96 10.78 2.85
C ALA A 343 -32.70 10.29 3.52
N SER A 344 -32.81 9.23 4.32
CA SER A 344 -31.75 8.77 5.21
C SER A 344 -30.44 8.82 4.44
N LEU A 345 -29.60 9.81 4.77
CA LEU A 345 -28.27 9.98 4.19
C LEU A 345 -27.34 8.94 4.83
N ASP A 346 -27.83 7.72 5.02
CA ASP A 346 -27.00 6.56 5.29
C ASP A 346 -26.03 6.51 4.12
N ARG A 347 -24.78 6.85 4.43
CA ARG A 347 -23.63 6.71 3.53
C ARG A 347 -23.02 5.36 3.86
N PRO A 348 -23.54 4.24 3.34
CA PRO A 348 -22.94 2.95 3.61
C PRO A 348 -21.49 2.99 3.14
N LEU A 349 -20.60 2.40 3.93
CA LEU A 349 -19.22 2.16 3.50
C LEU A 349 -19.27 1.38 2.19
N LEU A 350 -18.70 1.97 1.13
CA LEU A 350 -18.62 1.30 -0.16
C LEU A 350 -17.73 0.06 -0.05
N ARG A 351 -18.13 -1.02 -0.73
CA ARG A 351 -17.34 -2.25 -0.87
C ARG A 351 -16.10 -1.98 -1.72
N GLU A 352 -15.07 -2.81 -1.61
CA GLU A 352 -13.81 -2.62 -2.35
C GLU A 352 -14.01 -2.51 -3.88
N TRP A 353 -14.86 -3.36 -4.47
CA TRP A 353 -15.15 -3.33 -5.91
C TRP A 353 -15.83 -2.03 -6.39
N GLN A 354 -16.42 -1.27 -5.47
CA GLN A 354 -17.02 0.03 -5.77
C GLN A 354 -15.99 1.16 -5.71
N LYS A 355 -14.81 0.91 -5.11
CA LYS A 355 -13.72 1.87 -4.92
C LYS A 355 -12.50 1.60 -5.79
N ASP A 356 -12.39 0.39 -6.34
CA ASP A 356 -11.20 -0.03 -7.06
C ASP A 356 -11.53 -1.00 -8.20
N LEU A 357 -10.58 -1.16 -9.11
CA LEU A 357 -10.64 -2.14 -10.18
C LEU A 357 -10.22 -3.52 -9.65
N ILE A 358 -11.20 -4.37 -9.38
CA ILE A 358 -10.93 -5.78 -9.12
C ILE A 358 -10.70 -6.49 -10.45
N LEU A 359 -9.48 -6.94 -10.68
CA LEU A 359 -9.19 -7.86 -11.77
C LEU A 359 -9.97 -9.17 -11.53
N GLU A 360 -10.54 -9.79 -12.57
CA GLU A 360 -11.25 -11.07 -12.40
C GLU A 360 -10.26 -12.23 -12.31
N ALA A 361 -10.51 -13.21 -11.43
CA ALA A 361 -9.64 -14.39 -11.33
C ALA A 361 -9.69 -15.20 -12.64
N ARG A 362 -8.54 -15.38 -13.29
CA ARG A 362 -8.40 -16.27 -14.45
C ARG A 362 -8.10 -17.69 -14.00
N ARG A 363 -8.49 -18.66 -14.83
CA ARG A 363 -8.20 -20.07 -14.60
C ARG A 363 -6.74 -20.35 -14.97
N GLU A 364 -6.04 -21.07 -14.11
CA GLU A 364 -4.69 -21.54 -14.40
C GLU A 364 -4.68 -22.51 -15.59
N ARG A 365 -3.76 -22.26 -16.53
CA ARG A 365 -3.62 -23.05 -17.77
C ARG A 365 -2.40 -23.99 -17.78
N ASN A 366 -1.58 -23.97 -16.72
CA ASN A 366 -0.37 -24.79 -16.57
C ASN A 366 0.55 -24.80 -17.82
N PRO A 367 0.98 -23.63 -18.35
CA PRO A 367 1.77 -23.58 -19.57
C PRO A 367 3.11 -24.33 -19.46
N GLY A 368 3.60 -24.56 -18.23
CA GLY A 368 4.83 -25.27 -17.92
C GLY A 368 4.77 -26.80 -18.02
N GLN A 369 3.59 -27.40 -18.13
CA GLN A 369 3.48 -28.86 -18.19
C GLN A 369 4.05 -29.41 -19.51
N TYR A 370 5.20 -30.08 -19.47
CA TYR A 370 5.84 -30.65 -20.65
C TYR A 370 5.42 -32.13 -20.86
N HIS A 371 5.25 -32.53 -22.13
CA HIS A 371 5.00 -33.91 -22.53
C HIS A 371 6.11 -34.36 -23.48
N SER A 372 6.68 -35.54 -23.24
CA SER A 372 7.81 -36.02 -24.03
C SER A 372 7.43 -36.28 -25.49
N ILE A 373 8.24 -35.77 -26.41
CA ILE A 373 8.12 -36.04 -27.85
C ILE A 373 8.33 -37.52 -28.18
N GLN A 374 9.04 -38.27 -27.31
CA GLN A 374 9.30 -39.69 -27.50
C GLN A 374 8.03 -40.54 -27.58
N HIS A 375 6.93 -40.05 -27.00
CA HIS A 375 5.62 -40.69 -27.09
C HIS A 375 4.93 -40.53 -28.44
N ALA A 376 5.32 -39.52 -29.23
CA ALA A 376 4.72 -39.23 -30.53
C ALA A 376 5.42 -39.95 -31.70
N PHE A 377 6.58 -40.56 -31.46
CA PHE A 377 7.27 -41.35 -32.48
C PHE A 377 6.48 -42.61 -32.86
N PRO A 378 6.58 -43.06 -34.13
CA PRO A 378 6.02 -44.33 -34.56
C PRO A 378 6.52 -45.51 -33.71
N ALA A 379 5.66 -46.50 -33.48
CA ALA A 379 5.98 -47.67 -32.64
C ALA A 379 7.24 -48.44 -33.10
N THR A 380 7.59 -48.35 -34.39
CA THR A 380 8.81 -48.94 -34.96
C THR A 380 10.11 -48.38 -34.38
N PHE A 381 10.09 -47.19 -33.76
CA PHE A 381 11.24 -46.60 -33.07
C PHE A 381 11.42 -47.16 -31.65
N GLY A 382 10.37 -47.72 -31.04
CA GLY A 382 10.41 -48.28 -29.68
C GLY A 382 10.57 -47.25 -28.56
N LEU A 383 10.25 -45.97 -28.82
CA LEU A 383 10.43 -44.86 -27.89
C LEU A 383 9.20 -44.59 -27.01
N GLY A 384 7.98 -44.78 -27.55
CA GLY A 384 6.73 -44.43 -26.87
C GLY A 384 6.30 -45.42 -25.78
N LYS A 385 5.03 -45.31 -25.34
CA LYS A 385 4.47 -46.17 -24.28
C LYS A 385 4.46 -47.66 -24.61
N ALA A 386 4.51 -48.01 -25.90
CA ALA A 386 4.77 -49.37 -26.34
C ALA A 386 6.26 -49.69 -26.09
N THR A 387 6.55 -50.22 -24.90
CA THR A 387 7.88 -50.71 -24.56
C THR A 387 8.27 -51.86 -25.49
N LEU A 388 9.57 -51.95 -25.80
CA LEU A 388 10.10 -53.11 -26.50
C LEU A 388 9.73 -54.39 -25.73
N PRO A 389 9.34 -55.48 -26.41
CA PRO A 389 9.05 -56.74 -25.74
C PRO A 389 10.28 -57.23 -24.98
N ASP A 390 10.09 -57.97 -23.87
CA ASP A 390 11.20 -58.48 -23.06
C ASP A 390 12.18 -59.33 -23.89
N SER A 391 11.66 -60.01 -24.91
CA SER A 391 12.40 -60.82 -25.89
C SER A 391 13.24 -60.01 -26.89
N ALA A 392 13.19 -58.67 -26.87
CA ALA A 392 14.01 -57.84 -27.74
C ALA A 392 15.51 -58.04 -27.42
N THR A 393 16.33 -58.06 -28.48
CA THR A 393 17.78 -58.25 -28.33
C THR A 393 18.42 -57.10 -27.55
N ILE A 394 19.53 -57.39 -26.85
CA ILE A 394 20.31 -56.38 -26.11
C ILE A 394 20.72 -55.23 -27.03
N GLN A 395 21.15 -55.54 -28.26
CA GLN A 395 21.51 -54.54 -29.27
C GLN A 395 20.33 -53.61 -29.60
N ARG A 396 19.11 -54.15 -29.74
CA ARG A 396 17.93 -53.33 -30.01
C ARG A 396 17.57 -52.41 -28.84
N LYS A 397 17.64 -52.94 -27.61
CA LYS A 397 17.45 -52.13 -26.40
C LYS A 397 18.50 -51.02 -26.29
N ALA A 398 19.77 -51.32 -26.59
CA ALA A 398 20.86 -50.34 -26.59
C ALA A 398 20.68 -49.23 -27.63
N LEU A 399 20.26 -49.55 -28.87
CA LEU A 399 19.99 -48.55 -29.91
C LEU A 399 18.83 -47.62 -29.52
N VAL A 400 17.78 -48.16 -28.89
CA VAL A 400 16.67 -47.33 -28.39
C VAL A 400 17.18 -46.40 -27.29
N ARG A 401 17.95 -46.90 -26.31
CA ARG A 401 18.56 -46.06 -25.26
C ARG A 401 19.46 -44.96 -25.84
N GLN A 402 20.24 -45.28 -26.88
CA GLN A 402 21.07 -44.30 -27.58
C GLN A 402 20.22 -43.18 -28.20
N LEU A 403 19.13 -43.54 -28.89
CA LEU A 403 18.22 -42.56 -29.47
C LEU A 403 17.50 -41.72 -28.41
N ARG A 404 17.07 -42.34 -27.29
CA ARG A 404 16.51 -41.60 -26.16
C ARG A 404 17.49 -40.57 -25.60
N GLY A 405 18.75 -40.98 -25.38
CA GLY A 405 19.81 -40.09 -24.92
C GLY A 405 20.07 -38.94 -25.89
N TYR A 406 20.01 -39.19 -27.21
CA TYR A 406 20.11 -38.14 -28.23
C TYR A 406 18.96 -37.13 -28.16
N LEU A 407 17.72 -37.61 -28.01
CA LEU A 407 16.53 -36.75 -27.95
C LEU A 407 16.46 -35.93 -26.67
N LEU A 408 16.97 -36.46 -25.55
CA LEU A 408 16.95 -35.85 -24.23
C LEU A 408 17.51 -34.41 -24.23
N PHE A 409 18.56 -34.15 -25.02
CA PHE A 409 19.15 -32.82 -25.17
C PHE A 409 18.13 -31.79 -25.69
N PHE A 410 17.39 -32.15 -26.74
CA PHE A 410 16.37 -31.27 -27.33
C PHE A 410 15.17 -31.11 -26.40
N GLU A 411 14.75 -32.21 -25.76
CA GLU A 411 13.63 -32.19 -24.83
C GLU A 411 13.90 -31.31 -23.62
N GLN A 412 15.13 -31.30 -23.09
CA GLN A 412 15.46 -30.44 -21.94
C GLN A 412 15.37 -28.96 -22.30
N ILE A 413 15.79 -28.59 -23.52
CA ILE A 413 15.67 -27.21 -24.01
C ILE A 413 14.19 -26.81 -24.07
N ILE A 414 13.35 -27.63 -24.69
CA ILE A 414 11.91 -27.34 -24.84
C ILE A 414 11.23 -27.28 -23.46
N ALA A 415 11.51 -28.26 -22.58
CA ALA A 415 10.98 -28.30 -21.23
C ALA A 415 11.38 -27.07 -20.40
N ASN A 416 12.61 -26.55 -20.57
CA ASN A 416 13.05 -25.31 -19.91
C ASN A 416 12.27 -24.09 -20.41
N TYR A 417 11.94 -24.00 -21.71
CA TYR A 417 11.10 -22.92 -22.21
C TYR A 417 9.66 -22.99 -21.71
N HIS A 418 9.09 -24.19 -21.56
CA HIS A 418 7.81 -24.37 -20.87
C HIS A 418 7.89 -23.88 -19.42
N ALA A 419 8.93 -24.30 -18.68
CA ALA A 419 9.16 -23.84 -17.31
C ALA A 419 9.27 -22.30 -17.25
N GLN A 420 10.01 -21.68 -18.18
CA GLN A 420 10.15 -20.23 -18.23
C GLN A 420 8.81 -19.52 -18.45
N THR A 421 7.93 -20.10 -19.29
CA THR A 421 6.61 -19.56 -19.60
C THR A 421 5.69 -19.59 -18.36
N GLU A 422 5.74 -20.68 -17.59
CA GLU A 422 5.00 -20.78 -16.32
C GLU A 422 5.48 -19.79 -15.25
N HIS A 423 6.78 -19.50 -15.23
CA HIS A 423 7.40 -18.67 -14.21
C HIS A 423 7.44 -17.17 -14.57
N VAL A 424 6.76 -16.74 -15.63
CA VAL A 424 6.65 -15.30 -16.00
C VAL A 424 6.14 -14.48 -14.81
N GLY A 425 5.13 -14.97 -14.09
CA GLY A 425 4.62 -14.30 -12.90
C GLY A 425 5.67 -14.17 -11.79
N THR A 426 6.43 -15.22 -11.52
CA THR A 426 7.51 -15.20 -10.52
C THR A 426 8.65 -14.27 -10.93
N LEU A 427 8.98 -14.21 -12.22
CA LEU A 427 10.04 -13.35 -12.75
C LEU A 427 9.78 -11.87 -12.45
N PHE A 428 8.54 -11.42 -12.68
CA PHE A 428 8.11 -10.03 -12.47
C PHE A 428 7.54 -9.75 -11.08
N SER A 429 7.49 -10.76 -10.20
CA SER A 429 7.07 -10.58 -8.81
C SER A 429 8.19 -9.98 -7.96
N PHE A 430 7.83 -9.01 -7.13
CA PHE A 430 8.64 -8.51 -6.02
C PHE A 430 8.22 -9.12 -4.67
N ASP A 431 7.16 -9.93 -4.63
CA ASP A 431 6.74 -10.70 -3.46
C ASP A 431 7.30 -12.14 -3.52
N THR A 432 8.62 -12.22 -3.65
CA THR A 432 9.34 -13.49 -3.72
C THR A 432 10.74 -13.35 -3.13
N GLU A 433 11.24 -14.43 -2.56
CA GLU A 433 12.65 -14.58 -2.15
C GLU A 433 13.48 -15.27 -3.24
N GLU A 434 12.84 -15.72 -4.33
CA GLU A 434 13.50 -16.38 -5.45
C GLU A 434 14.38 -15.39 -6.23
N ILE A 435 15.65 -15.74 -6.35
CA ILE A 435 16.69 -14.97 -7.05
C ILE A 435 16.86 -15.49 -8.48
N ARG A 436 16.53 -16.77 -8.74
CA ARG A 436 16.62 -17.38 -10.06
C ARG A 436 15.72 -16.65 -11.06
N THR A 437 16.22 -16.53 -12.28
CA THR A 437 15.52 -15.88 -13.40
C THR A 437 15.39 -16.75 -14.62
N VAL A 438 16.08 -17.89 -14.64
CA VAL A 438 15.89 -18.97 -15.60
C VAL A 438 15.37 -20.20 -14.87
N PHE A 439 14.34 -20.81 -15.44
CA PHE A 439 13.65 -21.95 -14.85
C PHE A 439 13.79 -23.19 -15.73
N SER A 440 13.75 -24.36 -15.10
CA SER A 440 13.90 -25.65 -15.76
C SER A 440 12.92 -26.66 -15.19
N ASN A 441 12.43 -27.55 -16.05
CA ASN A 441 11.62 -28.70 -15.63
C ASN A 441 12.46 -29.97 -15.59
N SER A 442 12.18 -30.83 -14.61
CA SER A 442 12.77 -32.15 -14.52
C SER A 442 12.17 -33.06 -15.60
N LEU A 443 13.02 -33.79 -16.31
CA LEU A 443 12.59 -34.80 -17.29
C LEU A 443 12.45 -36.20 -16.68
N LEU A 444 12.87 -36.39 -15.42
CA LEU A 444 12.97 -37.71 -14.78
C LEU A 444 11.64 -38.49 -14.77
N ASP A 445 10.52 -37.81 -14.54
CA ASP A 445 9.19 -38.44 -14.54
C ASP A 445 8.46 -38.34 -15.89
N VAL A 446 9.01 -37.57 -16.83
CA VAL A 446 8.35 -37.22 -18.10
C VAL A 446 8.86 -38.07 -19.25
N VAL A 447 10.16 -38.35 -19.27
CA VAL A 447 10.83 -39.10 -20.32
C VAL A 447 11.10 -40.53 -19.86
N PRO A 448 10.65 -41.55 -20.62
CA PRO A 448 10.89 -42.96 -20.26
C PRO A 448 12.38 -43.31 -20.10
N GLU A 449 12.73 -43.96 -19.00
CA GLU A 449 14.12 -44.34 -18.64
C GLU A 449 15.08 -43.15 -18.49
N ALA A 450 14.58 -41.90 -18.34
CA ALA A 450 15.45 -40.74 -18.15
C ALA A 450 16.37 -40.84 -16.93
N GLU A 451 15.87 -41.48 -15.85
CA GLU A 451 16.68 -41.81 -14.66
C GLU A 451 17.88 -42.71 -14.99
N PHE A 452 17.81 -43.55 -16.02
CA PHE A 452 18.93 -44.40 -16.42
C PHE A 452 19.84 -43.72 -17.47
N LEU A 453 19.38 -42.66 -18.13
CA LEU A 453 20.13 -41.97 -19.17
C LEU A 453 20.91 -40.78 -18.64
N LEU A 454 20.36 -40.11 -17.62
CA LEU A 454 21.04 -39.06 -16.90
C LEU A 454 22.00 -39.72 -15.90
N ASN A 455 23.30 -39.45 -16.07
CA ASN A 455 24.41 -39.96 -15.26
C ASN A 455 24.48 -39.41 -13.81
N PRO A 456 23.36 -39.12 -13.12
CA PRO A 456 23.40 -39.15 -11.66
C PRO A 456 22.45 -40.17 -11.00
N MET A 457 21.82 -41.11 -11.71
CA MET A 457 20.88 -42.07 -11.10
C MET A 457 21.27 -43.53 -11.37
N LEU A 458 22.58 -43.82 -11.31
CA LEU A 458 23.14 -45.16 -11.51
C LEU A 458 22.61 -46.16 -10.47
N ARG A 459 21.69 -47.03 -10.88
CA ARG A 459 21.08 -48.04 -10.00
C ARG A 459 21.96 -49.27 -9.86
N ILE A 460 22.35 -49.59 -8.62
CA ILE A 460 23.03 -50.87 -8.34
C ILE A 460 22.01 -51.99 -8.25
N ASN A 461 22.00 -52.88 -9.24
CA ASN A 461 21.10 -54.04 -9.29
C ASN A 461 21.51 -55.11 -8.29
N LYS A 462 22.82 -55.28 -8.10
CA LYS A 462 23.36 -56.28 -7.17
C LYS A 462 24.72 -55.83 -6.67
N LEU A 463 24.93 -55.99 -5.37
CA LEU A 463 26.20 -55.70 -4.72
C LEU A 463 26.78 -56.96 -4.12
N VAL A 464 28.04 -57.26 -4.46
CA VAL A 464 28.74 -58.48 -4.06
C VAL A 464 30.04 -58.10 -3.35
N ALA A 465 30.20 -58.53 -2.09
CA ALA A 465 31.46 -58.40 -1.37
C ALA A 465 32.52 -59.35 -1.97
N LEU A 466 33.74 -58.87 -2.14
CA LEU A 466 34.85 -59.66 -2.70
C LEU A 466 35.69 -60.30 -1.59
N SER A 467 36.62 -61.17 -1.97
CA SER A 467 37.51 -61.88 -1.04
C SER A 467 38.42 -60.95 -0.24
N THR A 468 38.72 -59.75 -0.76
CA THR A 468 39.48 -58.72 -0.04
C THR A 468 38.52 -57.89 0.82
N PRO A 469 38.71 -57.85 2.14
CA PRO A 469 37.82 -57.11 3.05
C PRO A 469 37.66 -55.64 2.64
N GLY A 470 36.42 -55.15 2.63
CA GLY A 470 36.10 -53.77 2.27
C GLY A 470 36.02 -53.50 0.77
N THR A 471 36.24 -54.50 -0.10
CA THR A 471 36.10 -54.33 -1.55
C THR A 471 34.82 -54.97 -2.08
N PHE A 472 34.17 -54.29 -3.03
CA PHE A 472 32.86 -54.67 -3.55
C PHE A 472 32.83 -54.66 -5.07
N ARG A 473 31.99 -55.52 -5.64
CA ARG A 473 31.57 -55.51 -7.05
C ARG A 473 30.10 -55.12 -7.11
N ALA A 474 29.79 -54.02 -7.78
CA ALA A 474 28.43 -53.57 -8.04
C ALA A 474 28.05 -53.88 -9.49
N GLU A 475 27.06 -54.75 -9.70
CA GLU A 475 26.44 -55.00 -11.00
C GLU A 475 25.37 -53.93 -11.25
N VAL A 476 25.47 -53.23 -12.38
CA VAL A 476 24.61 -52.08 -12.72
C VAL A 476 24.13 -52.16 -14.15
N GLU A 477 22.96 -51.57 -14.42
CA GLU A 477 22.53 -51.31 -15.79
C GLU A 477 23.25 -50.08 -16.34
N PHE A 478 23.70 -50.15 -17.60
CA PHE A 478 24.39 -49.07 -18.31
C PHE A 478 23.63 -47.73 -18.22
N PRO A 479 24.30 -46.57 -18.05
CA PRO A 479 25.75 -46.32 -18.14
C PRO A 479 26.55 -46.84 -16.95
N LEU A 480 27.83 -47.17 -17.17
CA LEU A 480 28.78 -47.50 -16.10
C LEU A 480 29.54 -46.23 -15.71
N PRO A 481 29.90 -46.08 -14.41
CA PRO A 481 30.75 -45.00 -13.99
C PRO A 481 32.16 -45.18 -14.58
N LYS A 482 32.98 -44.13 -14.59
CA LYS A 482 34.38 -44.21 -15.00
C LYS A 482 35.27 -44.57 -13.82
N ALA A 483 36.40 -45.23 -14.09
CA ALA A 483 37.46 -45.36 -13.07
C ALA A 483 37.92 -43.97 -12.61
N GLY A 484 38.06 -43.78 -11.30
CA GLY A 484 38.33 -42.50 -10.64
C GLY A 484 37.09 -41.62 -10.40
N GLU A 485 35.90 -42.03 -10.82
CA GLU A 485 34.66 -41.31 -10.54
C GLU A 485 34.18 -41.58 -9.10
N THR A 486 33.67 -40.56 -8.42
CA THR A 486 33.09 -40.71 -7.08
C THR A 486 31.58 -40.98 -7.16
N ILE A 487 31.11 -41.98 -6.43
CA ILE A 487 29.71 -42.40 -6.36
C ILE A 487 29.23 -42.30 -4.93
N ASP A 488 28.08 -41.65 -4.73
CA ASP A 488 27.38 -41.67 -3.46
C ASP A 488 26.53 -42.96 -3.36
N LEU A 489 26.67 -43.70 -2.27
CA LEU A 489 25.90 -44.92 -1.97
C LEU A 489 24.83 -44.59 -0.93
N PHE A 490 23.58 -44.96 -1.24
CA PHE A 490 22.42 -44.75 -0.38
C PHE A 490 21.79 -46.08 0.04
N HIS A 491 21.15 -46.09 1.22
CA HIS A 491 20.34 -47.20 1.71
C HIS A 491 19.08 -46.62 2.37
N GLU A 492 17.90 -47.07 1.94
CA GLU A 492 16.59 -46.54 2.40
C GLU A 492 16.51 -45.00 2.33
N GLY A 493 17.13 -44.40 1.30
CA GLY A 493 17.14 -42.94 1.10
C GLY A 493 18.16 -42.17 1.93
N VAL A 494 18.97 -42.83 2.76
CA VAL A 494 20.01 -42.20 3.60
C VAL A 494 21.38 -42.37 2.93
N HIS A 495 22.17 -41.29 2.85
CA HIS A 495 23.55 -41.33 2.36
C HIS A 495 24.42 -42.15 3.33
N VAL A 496 25.14 -43.14 2.81
CA VAL A 496 25.95 -44.05 3.62
C VAL A 496 27.45 -43.86 3.36
N TYR A 497 27.86 -43.83 2.09
CA TYR A 497 29.27 -43.70 1.71
C TYR A 497 29.42 -42.85 0.43
N ALA A 498 30.56 -42.17 0.28
CA ALA A 498 31.05 -41.71 -1.01
C ALA A 498 32.27 -42.57 -1.37
N VAL A 499 32.21 -43.27 -2.50
CA VAL A 499 33.23 -44.25 -2.92
C VAL A 499 33.82 -43.87 -4.26
N GLU A 500 35.13 -44.00 -4.40
CA GLU A 500 35.79 -43.84 -5.69
C GLU A 500 35.77 -45.18 -6.45
N VAL A 501 35.48 -45.13 -7.75
CA VAL A 501 35.48 -46.32 -8.60
C VAL A 501 36.91 -46.71 -8.92
N ASP A 502 37.34 -47.86 -8.41
CA ASP A 502 38.68 -48.41 -8.65
C ASP A 502 38.85 -48.82 -10.12
N ARG A 503 37.86 -49.57 -10.64
CA ARG A 503 37.85 -50.07 -12.02
C ARG A 503 36.45 -50.51 -12.45
N VAL A 504 36.29 -50.71 -13.75
CA VAL A 504 35.02 -51.06 -14.40
C VAL A 504 35.25 -52.26 -15.31
N GLU A 505 34.44 -53.30 -15.18
CA GLU A 505 34.51 -54.51 -16.00
C GLU A 505 33.10 -54.94 -16.44
N HIS A 506 32.89 -55.07 -17.75
CA HIS A 506 31.63 -55.52 -18.36
C HIS A 506 30.39 -54.74 -17.90
N ASP A 507 29.64 -55.28 -16.94
CA ASP A 507 28.37 -54.80 -16.38
C ASP A 507 28.51 -54.39 -14.91
N ALA A 508 29.75 -54.29 -14.42
CA ALA A 508 30.02 -54.00 -13.03
C ALA A 508 31.17 -53.02 -12.83
N PHE A 509 31.14 -52.32 -11.70
CA PHE A 509 32.25 -51.52 -11.22
C PHE A 509 32.68 -51.97 -9.83
N PHE A 510 33.93 -51.64 -9.50
CA PHE A 510 34.61 -52.07 -8.29
C PHE A 510 34.97 -50.85 -7.46
N PHE A 511 34.83 -50.96 -6.14
CA PHE A 511 35.19 -49.90 -5.21
C PHE A 511 35.56 -50.49 -3.84
N ALA A 512 36.24 -49.68 -3.03
CA ALA A 512 36.62 -50.03 -1.66
C ALA A 512 35.99 -49.07 -0.63
N ILE A 513 35.64 -49.62 0.54
CA ILE A 513 35.22 -48.88 1.73
C ILE A 513 36.15 -49.26 2.89
N ALA A 514 36.46 -48.30 3.78
CA ALA A 514 37.28 -48.54 4.96
C ALA A 514 36.71 -49.66 5.87
N ALA A 515 37.57 -50.56 6.32
CA ALA A 515 37.22 -51.79 7.06
C ALA A 515 36.52 -51.58 8.43
N SER A 516 36.43 -50.34 8.93
CA SER A 516 35.78 -49.98 10.20
C SER A 516 34.27 -49.71 10.08
N SER A 517 33.67 -49.92 8.91
CA SER A 517 32.32 -49.48 8.58
C SER A 517 31.31 -50.64 8.50
N ARG A 518 30.05 -50.40 8.92
CA ARG A 518 29.02 -51.43 9.19
C ARG A 518 28.78 -52.36 8.00
N PRO A 519 28.35 -53.63 8.22
CA PRO A 519 28.02 -54.55 7.14
C PRO A 519 26.88 -53.98 6.28
N PHE A 520 27.13 -53.85 4.99
CA PHE A 520 26.24 -53.28 3.99
C PHE A 520 25.53 -54.43 3.25
N LEU A 521 24.23 -54.61 3.47
CA LEU A 521 23.41 -55.70 2.94
C LEU A 521 22.19 -55.12 2.20
N GLY A 522 22.35 -54.87 0.90
CA GLY A 522 21.30 -54.37 0.01
C GLY A 522 21.38 -52.86 -0.19
N ALA A 523 21.69 -52.41 -1.40
CA ALA A 523 21.80 -50.99 -1.72
C ALA A 523 20.74 -50.64 -2.76
N ASP A 524 19.88 -49.66 -2.46
CA ASP A 524 19.25 -48.83 -3.48
C ASP A 524 20.20 -47.67 -3.76
N ALA A 525 21.34 -47.97 -4.37
CA ALA A 525 22.30 -46.94 -4.70
C ALA A 525 21.78 -46.16 -5.91
N TRP A 526 21.71 -44.85 -5.74
CA TRP A 526 21.49 -43.86 -6.79
C TRP A 526 22.67 -42.90 -6.70
N GLN A 527 23.32 -42.59 -7.82
CA GLN A 527 24.50 -41.73 -7.79
C GLN A 527 24.22 -40.37 -7.12
N HIS A 528 23.01 -39.79 -7.25
CA HIS A 528 22.49 -38.62 -6.53
C HIS A 528 20.94 -38.68 -6.46
N PRO A 529 20.29 -38.24 -5.36
CA PRO A 529 18.82 -38.19 -5.29
C PRO A 529 18.25 -37.23 -6.34
N LYS A 530 17.00 -37.43 -6.74
CA LYS A 530 16.29 -36.60 -7.73
C LYS A 530 16.43 -35.10 -7.45
N GLU A 531 16.33 -34.70 -6.19
CA GLU A 531 16.48 -33.31 -5.75
C GLU A 531 17.86 -32.75 -6.08
N LYS A 532 18.92 -33.57 -5.95
CA LYS A 532 20.29 -33.18 -6.30
C LYS A 532 20.46 -33.09 -7.82
N VAL A 533 19.75 -33.90 -8.61
CA VAL A 533 19.71 -33.77 -10.08
C VAL A 533 19.05 -32.45 -10.48
N ASP A 534 17.89 -32.14 -9.91
CA ASP A 534 17.17 -30.90 -10.20
C ASP A 534 17.98 -29.67 -9.75
N GLN A 535 18.66 -29.74 -8.60
CA GLN A 535 19.62 -28.71 -8.16
C GLN A 535 20.80 -28.57 -9.11
N THR A 536 21.39 -29.67 -9.56
CA THR A 536 22.51 -29.64 -10.52
C THR A 536 22.07 -29.04 -11.86
N MET A 537 20.88 -29.41 -12.35
CA MET A 537 20.31 -28.84 -13.56
C MET A 537 20.05 -27.35 -13.40
N ALA A 538 19.50 -26.92 -12.26
CA ALA A 538 19.27 -25.50 -11.98
C ALA A 538 20.58 -24.70 -11.97
N THR A 539 21.66 -25.22 -11.38
CA THR A 539 22.97 -24.54 -11.37
C THR A 539 23.67 -24.56 -12.73
N MET A 540 23.44 -25.58 -13.55
CA MET A 540 23.93 -25.63 -14.94
C MET A 540 23.22 -24.62 -15.85
N VAL A 541 21.92 -24.42 -15.64
CA VAL A 541 21.09 -23.51 -16.45
C VAL A 541 21.38 -22.05 -16.10
N GLU A 542 21.59 -21.73 -14.82
CA GLU A 542 21.92 -20.39 -14.38
C GLU A 542 22.83 -20.42 -13.15
N SER A 543 24.01 -19.80 -13.25
CA SER A 543 24.88 -19.61 -12.09
C SER A 543 24.29 -18.58 -11.12
N GLU A 544 24.57 -18.71 -9.82
CA GLU A 544 24.04 -17.78 -8.82
C GLU A 544 24.46 -16.31 -9.08
N ALA A 545 25.68 -16.09 -9.57
CA ALA A 545 26.18 -14.77 -9.92
C ALA A 545 25.46 -14.15 -11.13
N GLU A 546 25.01 -14.97 -12.08
CA GLU A 546 24.20 -14.52 -13.22
C GLU A 546 22.76 -14.26 -12.81
N ALA A 547 22.18 -15.15 -11.99
CA ALA A 547 20.85 -14.99 -11.41
C ALA A 547 20.73 -13.64 -10.69
N ARG A 548 21.66 -13.32 -9.79
CA ARG A 548 21.69 -12.03 -9.07
C ARG A 548 21.79 -10.84 -10.04
N ARG A 549 22.69 -10.90 -11.04
CA ARG A 549 22.84 -9.82 -12.04
C ARG A 549 21.56 -9.62 -12.85
N ARG A 550 20.91 -10.70 -13.28
CA ARG A 550 19.65 -10.67 -14.04
C ARG A 550 18.50 -10.16 -13.17
N LYS A 551 18.35 -10.68 -11.95
CA LYS A 551 17.34 -10.24 -11.00
C LYS A 551 17.46 -8.74 -10.71
N ASN A 552 18.68 -8.24 -10.48
CA ASN A 552 18.92 -6.81 -10.27
C ASN A 552 18.47 -5.96 -11.47
N ARG A 553 18.70 -6.41 -12.72
CA ARG A 553 18.20 -5.71 -13.92
C ARG A 553 16.67 -5.72 -14.01
N ILE A 554 16.03 -6.83 -13.68
CA ILE A 554 14.57 -6.93 -13.65
C ILE A 554 14.00 -6.00 -12.58
N LEU A 555 14.58 -5.96 -11.38
CA LEU A 555 14.16 -5.05 -10.32
C LEU A 555 14.34 -3.58 -10.72
N ASN A 556 15.44 -3.23 -11.39
CA ASN A 556 15.61 -1.88 -11.95
C ASN A 556 14.49 -1.53 -12.95
N HIS A 557 14.11 -2.48 -13.81
CA HIS A 557 12.99 -2.29 -14.74
C HIS A 557 11.66 -2.09 -14.01
N LEU A 558 11.39 -2.86 -12.95
CA LEU A 558 10.18 -2.71 -12.13
C LEU A 558 10.17 -1.36 -11.40
N LEU A 559 11.29 -0.93 -10.83
CA LEU A 559 11.44 0.38 -10.18
C LEU A 559 11.25 1.54 -11.17
N ALA A 560 11.73 1.39 -12.41
CA ALA A 560 11.58 2.41 -13.44
C ALA A 560 10.11 2.70 -13.79
N ARG A 561 9.19 1.73 -13.64
CA ARG A 561 7.73 1.95 -13.80
C ARG A 561 7.19 3.02 -12.83
N PHE A 562 7.87 3.18 -11.71
CA PHE A 562 7.55 4.14 -10.67
C PHE A 562 8.48 5.37 -10.69
N SER A 563 9.30 5.50 -11.73
CA SER A 563 10.35 6.53 -11.83
C SER A 563 11.34 6.51 -10.67
N GLU A 564 11.66 5.32 -10.15
CA GLU A 564 12.61 5.15 -9.05
C GLU A 564 13.97 4.64 -9.53
N ASP A 565 15.03 5.17 -8.93
CA ASP A 565 16.41 4.79 -9.22
C ASP A 565 17.20 4.54 -7.92
N PHE A 566 18.04 3.51 -7.97
CA PHE A 566 18.91 3.02 -6.89
C PHE A 566 20.39 3.03 -7.30
N SER A 567 20.73 3.64 -8.44
CA SER A 567 22.10 3.61 -8.98
C SER A 567 23.12 4.21 -8.00
N GLU A 568 22.84 5.37 -7.42
CA GLU A 568 23.72 6.02 -6.42
C GLU A 568 23.92 5.16 -5.17
N TYR A 569 22.85 4.56 -4.67
CA TYR A 569 22.89 3.65 -3.53
C TYR A 569 23.78 2.43 -3.82
N THR A 570 23.64 1.82 -5.01
CA THR A 570 24.50 0.69 -5.38
C THR A 570 25.97 1.09 -5.52
N LEU A 571 26.27 2.30 -6.00
CA LEU A 571 27.64 2.83 -6.03
C LEU A 571 28.21 3.03 -4.62
N LEU A 572 27.40 3.50 -3.68
CA LEU A 572 27.79 3.65 -2.28
C LEU A 572 28.11 2.29 -1.64
N LEU A 573 27.24 1.29 -1.81
CA LEU A 573 27.47 -0.06 -1.28
C LEU A 573 28.79 -0.65 -1.78
N ASN A 574 29.08 -0.53 -3.08
CA ASN A 574 30.32 -1.02 -3.67
C ASN A 574 31.59 -0.35 -3.10
N ARG A 575 31.48 0.85 -2.50
CA ARG A 575 32.61 1.50 -1.82
C ARG A 575 32.77 1.07 -0.37
N LEU A 576 31.66 0.72 0.30
CA LEU A 576 31.63 0.42 1.74
C LEU A 576 31.93 -1.05 2.04
N GLU A 577 31.56 -1.95 1.15
CA GLU A 577 31.71 -3.40 1.36
C GLU A 577 32.91 -3.94 0.56
N THR A 578 33.74 -4.74 1.23
CA THR A 578 34.97 -5.32 0.66
C THR A 578 34.76 -6.69 -0.01
N GLU A 579 33.63 -7.34 0.24
CA GLU A 579 33.29 -8.63 -0.39
C GLU A 579 32.59 -8.44 -1.74
N ALA A 580 33.03 -9.17 -2.78
CA ALA A 580 32.55 -8.97 -4.16
C ALA A 580 31.07 -9.34 -4.39
N SER A 581 30.48 -10.19 -3.53
CA SER A 581 29.11 -10.71 -3.69
C SER A 581 28.08 -10.10 -2.74
N GLY A 582 28.52 -9.46 -1.65
CA GLY A 582 27.68 -8.81 -0.64
C GLY A 582 26.85 -7.63 -1.16
N PRO A 583 27.45 -6.67 -1.91
CA PRO A 583 26.77 -5.43 -2.32
C PRO A 583 25.55 -5.68 -3.22
N LEU A 584 25.69 -6.60 -4.17
CA LEU A 584 24.63 -6.89 -5.14
C LEU A 584 23.46 -7.62 -4.49
N GLN A 585 23.74 -8.59 -3.62
CA GLN A 585 22.71 -9.32 -2.87
C GLN A 585 21.93 -8.36 -1.96
N ARG A 586 22.64 -7.52 -1.21
CA ARG A 586 22.02 -6.49 -0.37
C ARG A 586 21.17 -5.51 -1.16
N ALA A 587 21.66 -5.05 -2.32
CA ALA A 587 20.89 -4.19 -3.21
C ALA A 587 19.60 -4.85 -3.71
N ILE A 588 19.63 -6.15 -4.04
CA ILE A 588 18.43 -6.91 -4.43
C ILE A 588 17.41 -6.95 -3.29
N GLU A 589 17.86 -7.29 -2.08
CA GLU A 589 16.99 -7.36 -0.89
C GLU A 589 16.34 -6.02 -0.57
N ASP A 590 17.12 -4.94 -0.61
CA ASP A 590 16.61 -3.60 -0.28
C ASP A 590 15.69 -3.06 -1.39
N LYS A 591 15.92 -3.39 -2.67
CA LYS A 591 15.00 -3.10 -3.78
C LYS A 591 13.69 -3.87 -3.67
N LEU A 592 13.74 -5.16 -3.35
CA LEU A 592 12.54 -5.97 -3.10
C LEU A 592 11.74 -5.39 -1.94
N ARG A 593 12.40 -5.02 -0.83
CA ARG A 593 11.73 -4.37 0.32
C ARG A 593 11.10 -3.04 -0.08
N PHE A 594 11.81 -2.21 -0.83
CA PHE A 594 11.31 -0.92 -1.31
C PHE A 594 10.09 -1.10 -2.21
N LEU A 595 10.13 -2.04 -3.16
CA LEU A 595 9.00 -2.36 -4.03
C LEU A 595 7.81 -2.87 -3.23
N ARG A 596 7.99 -3.84 -2.31
CA ARG A 596 6.89 -4.38 -1.47
C ARG A 596 6.19 -3.30 -0.65
N SER A 597 6.95 -2.33 -0.15
CA SER A 597 6.44 -1.22 0.66
C SER A 597 6.20 0.05 -0.15
N TYR A 598 6.13 -0.03 -1.48
CA TYR A 598 6.16 1.17 -2.33
C TYR A 598 4.98 2.11 -2.09
N ILE A 599 3.77 1.58 -1.91
CA ILE A 599 2.54 2.37 -1.71
C ILE A 599 2.71 3.40 -0.58
N PRO A 600 2.96 3.02 0.69
CA PRO A 600 3.13 4.00 1.76
C PRO A 600 4.39 4.86 1.57
N LEU A 601 5.47 4.33 1.00
CA LEU A 601 6.69 5.11 0.75
C LEU A 601 6.49 6.19 -0.33
N SER A 602 5.56 6.00 -1.25
CA SER A 602 5.23 6.97 -2.31
C SER A 602 4.14 7.93 -1.85
N ARG A 603 2.97 7.40 -1.45
CA ARG A 603 1.80 8.16 -1.03
C ARG A 603 2.11 9.09 0.15
N ASP A 604 2.79 8.56 1.17
CA ASP A 604 2.97 9.26 2.45
C ASP A 604 4.28 10.07 2.51
N ARG A 605 4.97 10.27 1.38
CA ARG A 605 6.30 10.94 1.32
C ARG A 605 6.36 12.33 1.95
N ALA A 606 5.26 13.07 1.93
CA ALA A 606 5.13 14.41 2.54
C ALA A 606 4.59 14.38 3.98
N GLY A 607 4.20 13.20 4.46
CA GLY A 607 3.55 13.01 5.75
C GLY A 607 4.47 13.35 6.91
N ALA A 608 3.96 14.14 7.84
CA ALA A 608 4.63 14.43 9.08
C ALA A 608 4.31 13.41 10.16
N PHE A 609 4.86 13.67 11.34
CA PHE A 609 4.51 12.99 12.57
C PHE A 609 3.02 13.16 12.91
N ASN A 610 2.36 12.08 13.33
CA ASN A 610 0.97 12.12 13.76
C ASN A 610 0.89 12.64 15.21
N HIS A 611 0.47 13.88 15.42
CA HIS A 611 0.35 14.45 16.77
C HIS A 611 -0.75 13.81 17.63
N ALA A 612 -1.66 13.02 17.06
CA ALA A 612 -2.63 12.25 17.85
C ALA A 612 -2.02 10.99 18.51
N GLU A 613 -0.78 10.66 18.15
CA GLU A 613 -0.01 9.57 18.73
C GLU A 613 1.15 10.13 19.57
N SER A 614 1.64 9.35 20.53
CA SER A 614 2.75 9.78 21.41
C SER A 614 4.02 10.11 20.63
N CYS A 615 4.64 11.27 20.92
CA CYS A 615 5.98 11.67 20.44
C CYS A 615 7.07 10.63 20.69
N LEU A 616 6.90 9.80 21.72
CA LEU A 616 7.84 8.76 22.11
C LEU A 616 7.56 7.41 21.41
N ALA A 617 6.48 7.31 20.63
CA ALA A 617 6.15 6.09 19.91
C ALA A 617 7.20 5.83 18.81
N GLN A 618 7.91 4.72 18.92
CA GLN A 618 8.97 4.32 17.98
C GLN A 618 8.50 4.23 16.52
N THR A 619 7.21 4.00 16.29
CA THR A 619 6.60 3.84 14.97
C THR A 619 6.12 5.15 14.35
N ASN A 620 5.97 6.21 15.15
CA ASN A 620 5.47 7.49 14.67
C ASN A 620 6.64 8.30 14.08
N VAL A 621 6.87 8.04 12.80
CA VAL A 621 8.03 8.52 12.05
C VAL A 621 7.50 9.14 10.77
N SER A 622 8.02 10.33 10.43
CA SER A 622 7.59 11.04 9.21
C SER A 622 7.78 10.17 7.97
N GLY A 623 6.86 10.29 7.01
CA GLY A 623 6.93 9.53 5.78
C GLY A 623 8.17 9.87 4.93
N TYR A 624 8.65 11.11 5.03
CA TYR A 624 9.93 11.51 4.45
C TYR A 624 11.10 10.67 5.00
N LEU A 625 11.23 10.55 6.33
CA LEU A 625 12.28 9.74 6.95
C LEU A 625 12.15 8.27 6.56
N ARG A 626 10.94 7.70 6.59
CA ARG A 626 10.68 6.32 6.14
C ARG A 626 11.18 6.08 4.70
N ARG A 627 10.89 7.03 3.79
CA ARG A 627 11.28 6.96 2.38
C ARG A 627 12.80 7.08 2.19
N VAL A 628 13.44 8.06 2.84
CA VAL A 628 14.89 8.25 2.77
C VAL A 628 15.61 7.03 3.32
N ALA A 629 15.19 6.52 4.48
CA ALA A 629 15.75 5.31 5.07
C ALA A 629 15.63 4.11 4.13
N ALA A 630 14.47 3.91 3.50
CA ALA A 630 14.26 2.84 2.54
C ALA A 630 15.18 2.97 1.30
N LYS A 631 15.37 4.18 0.76
CA LYS A 631 16.29 4.43 -0.36
C LYS A 631 17.76 4.21 -0.01
N LEU A 632 18.13 4.42 1.26
CA LEU A 632 19.48 4.20 1.78
C LEU A 632 19.69 2.76 2.32
N GLY A 633 18.72 1.87 2.19
CA GLY A 633 18.81 0.49 2.72
C GLY A 633 18.86 0.41 4.25
N ILE A 634 18.43 1.46 4.96
CA ILE A 634 18.33 1.48 6.42
C ILE A 634 17.06 0.72 6.82
N ARG A 635 17.25 -0.47 7.42
CA ARG A 635 16.14 -1.38 7.74
C ARG A 635 15.28 -0.89 8.91
N ASP A 636 15.92 -0.24 9.88
CA ASP A 636 15.26 0.26 11.08
C ASP A 636 15.31 1.78 11.11
N PHE A 637 14.18 2.40 10.77
CA PHE A 637 13.96 3.84 10.78
C PHE A 637 13.10 4.27 11.97
N ARG A 638 12.87 3.37 12.95
CA ARG A 638 12.15 3.71 14.17
C ARG A 638 12.83 4.85 14.90
N HIS A 639 12.04 5.61 15.64
CA HIS A 639 12.57 6.66 16.51
C HIS A 639 13.59 6.06 17.49
N ARG A 640 14.77 6.67 17.57
CA ARG A 640 15.88 6.26 18.42
C ARG A 640 16.50 7.49 19.04
N PHE A 641 16.83 7.42 20.32
CA PHE A 641 17.67 8.42 20.96
C PHE A 641 19.07 8.38 20.34
N LEU A 642 19.58 9.53 19.91
CA LEU A 642 20.91 9.63 19.31
C LEU A 642 22.02 9.49 20.37
N ALA A 643 21.71 9.69 21.66
CA ALA A 643 22.63 9.57 22.77
C ALA A 643 22.13 8.57 23.84
N GLU A 644 23.02 7.65 24.24
CA GLU A 644 22.74 6.62 25.25
C GLU A 644 22.54 7.23 26.65
N SER A 645 23.22 8.36 26.93
CA SER A 645 23.03 9.16 28.15
C SER A 645 21.60 9.69 28.28
N THR A 646 21.03 10.22 27.20
CA THR A 646 19.64 10.70 27.12
C THR A 646 18.64 9.56 27.36
N GLN A 647 18.89 8.38 26.76
CA GLN A 647 18.04 7.21 26.96
C GLN A 647 18.11 6.64 28.38
N ALA A 648 19.31 6.57 28.97
CA ALA A 648 19.52 6.10 30.34
C ALA A 648 18.86 7.05 31.35
N TYR A 649 18.99 8.36 31.12
CA TYR A 649 18.35 9.39 31.93
C TYR A 649 16.81 9.31 31.88
N PHE A 650 16.23 9.18 30.69
CA PHE A 650 14.78 8.99 30.53
C PHE A 650 14.29 7.72 31.22
N ARG A 651 14.98 6.59 31.04
CA ARG A 651 14.57 5.32 31.68
C ARG A 651 14.68 5.35 33.20
N GLN A 652 15.71 6.00 33.75
CA GLN A 652 15.92 6.09 35.19
C GLN A 652 14.97 7.06 35.88
N ASN A 653 14.63 8.20 35.27
CA ASN A 653 13.83 9.24 35.92
C ASN A 653 12.32 9.22 35.53
N TRP A 654 11.94 8.65 34.38
CA TRP A 654 10.53 8.66 33.92
C TRP A 654 9.78 7.36 34.21
N ILE A 655 10.46 6.20 34.20
CA ILE A 655 9.82 4.87 34.29
C ILE A 655 9.81 4.31 35.72
N ALA A 656 10.70 4.79 36.60
CA ALA A 656 10.98 4.12 37.87
C ALA A 656 10.14 4.62 39.07
N GLU A 657 9.35 5.69 38.93
CA GLU A 657 8.73 6.35 40.08
C GLU A 657 7.19 6.33 39.98
N PRO A 658 6.50 5.38 40.64
CA PRO A 658 5.05 5.23 40.59
C PRO A 658 4.28 6.50 40.98
N ALA A 659 4.83 7.31 41.88
CA ALA A 659 4.27 8.59 42.28
C ALA A 659 4.17 9.58 41.11
N ILE A 660 5.11 9.55 40.16
CA ILE A 660 5.10 10.40 38.96
C ILE A 660 4.05 9.90 37.96
N GLN A 661 3.88 8.59 37.81
CA GLN A 661 2.79 8.03 37.00
C GLN A 661 1.41 8.35 37.58
N ASP A 662 1.23 8.22 38.89
CA ASP A 662 -0.04 8.51 39.58
C ASP A 662 -0.35 10.02 39.62
N LEU A 663 0.67 10.89 39.65
CA LEU A 663 0.51 12.34 39.55
C LEU A 663 0.24 12.79 38.10
N MET A 664 1.00 12.26 37.13
CA MET A 664 0.90 12.68 35.71
C MET A 664 -0.25 12.04 34.95
N SER A 665 -0.72 10.84 35.32
CA SER A 665 -1.82 10.16 34.60
C SER A 665 -3.15 10.93 34.68
N PRO A 666 -3.56 11.52 35.82
CA PRO A 666 -4.68 12.48 35.88
C PRO A 666 -4.38 13.80 35.16
N LEU A 667 -3.15 14.30 35.27
CA LEU A 667 -2.66 15.54 34.66
C LEU A 667 -2.70 15.48 33.11
N LEU A 668 -2.38 14.33 32.53
CA LEU A 668 -2.40 14.05 31.09
C LEU A 668 -3.80 13.68 30.57
N SER A 669 -4.79 13.46 31.46
CA SER A 669 -6.14 13.02 31.09
C SER A 669 -7.26 14.02 31.42
N ASP A 670 -7.05 14.95 32.35
CA ASP A 670 -8.03 15.98 32.73
C ASP A 670 -7.71 17.36 32.11
N ARG A 671 -8.76 18.07 31.67
CA ARG A 671 -8.70 19.33 30.89
C ARG A 671 -8.48 20.58 31.76
N SER A 672 -7.90 20.44 32.95
CA SER A 672 -7.80 21.52 33.95
C SER A 672 -6.45 22.26 33.87
N LEU A 673 -6.47 23.59 34.05
CA LEU A 673 -5.24 24.41 34.20
C LEU A 673 -4.68 24.23 35.62
N TYR A 674 -3.36 24.02 35.75
CA TYR A 674 -2.67 23.96 37.04
C TYR A 674 -1.62 25.06 37.15
N LEU A 675 -1.75 25.96 38.14
CA LEU A 675 -0.78 27.04 38.41
C LEU A 675 0.01 26.74 39.69
N PHE A 676 1.33 26.99 39.66
CA PHE A 676 2.23 26.87 40.81
C PHE A 676 2.69 28.26 41.27
N HIS A 677 2.58 28.55 42.57
CA HIS A 677 3.05 29.81 43.14
C HIS A 677 4.45 29.63 43.77
N PRO A 678 5.50 30.26 43.20
CA PRO A 678 6.90 29.94 43.53
C PRO A 678 7.28 30.29 44.98
N GLU A 679 6.71 31.35 45.56
CA GLU A 679 7.10 31.80 46.91
C GLU A 679 6.34 31.09 48.04
N SER A 680 5.15 30.55 47.77
CA SER A 680 4.28 30.05 48.85
C SER A 680 4.39 28.54 49.07
N LYS A 681 5.02 27.79 48.15
CA LYS A 681 5.26 26.33 48.25
C LYS A 681 4.04 25.52 48.70
N ARG A 682 2.82 25.97 48.40
CA ARG A 682 1.60 25.40 49.03
C ARG A 682 0.38 25.28 48.14
N ILE A 683 0.32 25.92 46.97
CA ILE A 683 -0.96 26.08 46.25
C ILE A 683 -0.88 25.44 44.87
N LEU A 684 -1.72 24.42 44.65
CA LEU A 684 -2.11 23.93 43.33
C LEU A 684 -3.49 24.53 43.01
N LEU A 685 -3.56 25.45 42.03
CA LEU A 685 -4.85 26.00 41.56
C LEU A 685 -5.34 25.15 40.39
N ARG A 686 -6.43 24.40 40.59
CA ARG A 686 -7.16 23.75 39.48
C ARG A 686 -8.17 24.74 38.92
N ILE A 687 -8.04 25.11 37.65
CA ILE A 687 -9.01 25.97 36.97
C ILE A 687 -9.74 25.19 35.89
N GLU A 688 -11.07 25.13 36.01
CA GLU A 688 -11.97 24.46 35.05
C GLU A 688 -12.55 25.51 34.09
N GLN A 689 -12.49 25.24 32.77
CA GLN A 689 -13.05 26.14 31.77
C GLN A 689 -14.56 25.88 31.60
N LEU A 690 -15.40 26.85 32.00
CA LEU A 690 -16.84 26.86 31.72
C LEU A 690 -17.19 27.77 30.52
N PRO A 691 -18.36 27.59 29.88
CA PRO A 691 -18.72 28.28 28.63
C PRO A 691 -18.90 29.81 28.70
N GLU A 692 -18.89 30.42 29.89
CA GLU A 692 -19.31 31.83 30.10
C GLU A 692 -18.19 32.76 30.60
N ASP A 693 -16.94 32.61 30.12
CA ASP A 693 -15.80 33.49 30.49
C ASP A 693 -15.53 33.60 32.02
N THR A 694 -16.01 32.65 32.82
CA THR A 694 -15.75 32.57 34.25
C THR A 694 -14.89 31.34 34.57
N TRP A 695 -13.84 31.58 35.38
CA TRP A 695 -12.81 30.61 35.72
C TRP A 695 -12.85 30.30 37.22
N PRO A 696 -13.72 29.39 37.71
CA PRO A 696 -13.67 28.98 39.11
C PRO A 696 -12.38 28.22 39.38
N ALA A 697 -11.61 28.67 40.39
CA ALA A 697 -10.37 28.03 40.82
C ALA A 697 -10.58 27.31 42.16
N THR A 698 -10.30 26.01 42.19
CA THR A 698 -10.32 25.20 43.42
C THR A 698 -8.90 25.12 43.96
N ALA A 699 -8.62 25.76 45.09
CA ALA A 699 -7.32 25.71 45.74
C ALA A 699 -7.22 24.45 46.61
N SER A 700 -6.23 23.59 46.34
CA SER A 700 -5.89 22.46 47.19
C SER A 700 -4.50 22.72 47.79
N GLU A 701 -4.39 22.69 49.12
CA GLU A 701 -3.10 22.80 49.82
C GLU A 701 -2.44 21.42 49.90
N PHE A 702 -1.21 21.30 49.38
CA PHE A 702 -0.36 20.12 49.53
C PHE A 702 0.97 20.54 50.19
N GLU A 703 1.58 19.69 51.02
CA GLU A 703 2.92 19.96 51.57
C GLU A 703 3.98 19.80 50.46
N ALA A 704 4.52 20.93 49.97
CA ALA A 704 5.22 21.02 48.68
C ALA A 704 6.74 21.25 48.76
N VAL A 705 7.45 20.69 49.74
CA VAL A 705 8.92 20.82 49.74
C VAL A 705 9.55 19.96 48.65
N ASP A 706 9.05 18.76 48.42
CA ASP A 706 9.60 17.84 47.39
C ASP A 706 9.07 18.16 45.98
N LEU A 707 7.82 18.60 45.85
CA LEU A 707 7.18 18.74 44.53
C LEU A 707 7.72 19.93 43.70
N ALA A 708 8.09 21.03 44.37
CA ALA A 708 8.59 22.23 43.69
C ALA A 708 10.03 22.03 43.19
N GLN A 709 10.88 21.48 44.05
CA GLN A 709 12.25 21.11 43.70
C GLN A 709 12.26 20.01 42.65
N GLU A 710 11.36 19.02 42.74
CA GLU A 710 11.30 17.97 41.74
C GLU A 710 10.71 18.45 40.42
N ALA A 711 9.74 19.38 40.43
CA ALA A 711 9.24 20.02 39.19
C ALA A 711 10.30 20.90 38.51
N GLU A 712 11.09 21.65 39.28
CA GLU A 712 12.19 22.47 38.79
C GLU A 712 13.37 21.60 38.30
N ARG A 713 13.64 20.48 39.00
CA ARG A 713 14.58 19.44 38.57
C ARG A 713 14.10 18.76 37.29
N LEU A 714 12.81 18.42 37.19
CA LEU A 714 12.19 17.82 36.00
C LEU A 714 12.18 18.79 34.82
N ALA A 715 11.88 20.08 35.02
CA ALA A 715 11.94 21.09 33.96
C ALA A 715 13.37 21.30 33.46
N SER A 716 14.33 21.47 34.37
CA SER A 716 15.76 21.60 34.03
C SER A 716 16.32 20.34 33.39
N ALA A 717 15.86 19.17 33.85
CA ALA A 717 16.16 17.89 33.24
C ALA A 717 15.57 17.78 31.84
N TRP A 718 14.32 18.19 31.65
CA TRP A 718 13.63 18.16 30.36
C TRP A 718 14.35 19.08 29.36
N GLU A 719 14.73 20.29 29.77
CA GLU A 719 15.55 21.22 28.98
C GLU A 719 16.94 20.63 28.64
N ALA A 720 17.66 20.08 29.63
CA ALA A 720 18.97 19.46 29.43
C ALA A 720 18.92 18.15 28.62
N THR A 721 17.75 17.52 28.50
CA THR A 721 17.53 16.31 27.69
C THR A 721 17.12 16.65 26.26
N ILE A 722 16.49 17.81 26.06
CA ILE A 722 16.05 18.35 24.77
C ILE A 722 17.23 18.91 23.96
N GLU A 723 18.14 19.66 24.61
CA GLU A 723 19.29 20.32 23.94
C GLU A 723 20.20 19.36 23.16
N PRO A 724 20.53 18.15 23.66
CA PRO A 724 21.31 17.14 22.94
C PRO A 724 20.45 16.18 22.09
N GLY A 725 19.12 16.22 22.26
CA GLY A 725 18.20 15.14 21.89
C GLY A 725 17.90 15.01 20.40
N GLU A 726 17.53 16.08 19.70
CA GLU A 726 16.91 15.95 18.36
C GLU A 726 16.98 17.23 17.51
N GLY A 727 17.95 17.27 16.59
CA GLY A 727 18.03 18.30 15.55
C GLY A 727 17.07 18.02 14.38
N PHE A 728 15.77 18.33 14.54
CA PHE A 728 14.84 18.83 13.50
C PHE A 728 13.40 18.92 14.04
N HIS A 729 13.01 18.02 14.95
CA HIS A 729 11.62 17.90 15.45
C HIS A 729 11.22 19.05 16.36
N LEU A 730 12.15 19.55 17.18
CA LEU A 730 11.96 20.74 18.00
C LEU A 730 11.75 22.00 17.17
N VAL A 731 12.38 22.12 16.00
CA VAL A 731 12.20 23.30 15.16
C VAL A 731 10.78 23.32 14.58
N GLU A 732 10.23 22.19 14.13
CA GLU A 732 8.83 22.11 13.69
C GLU A 732 7.85 22.38 14.85
N HIS A 733 8.09 21.76 16.02
CA HIS A 733 7.26 21.96 17.21
C HIS A 733 7.32 23.41 17.72
N ILE A 734 8.50 23.99 17.91
CA ILE A 734 8.72 25.36 18.41
C ILE A 734 8.24 26.41 17.40
N LEU A 735 8.48 26.22 16.08
CA LEU A 735 8.14 27.23 15.06
C LEU A 735 6.67 27.21 14.63
N LEU A 736 6.04 26.03 14.50
CA LEU A 736 4.64 25.93 14.07
C LEU A 736 3.67 25.93 15.25
N ARG A 737 4.13 25.49 16.41
CA ARG A 737 3.46 25.61 17.70
C ARG A 737 4.42 26.24 18.71
N PRO A 738 4.54 27.56 18.71
CA PRO A 738 5.13 28.22 19.87
C PRO A 738 4.24 27.98 21.13
N ARG A 739 3.07 27.35 20.97
CA ARG A 739 2.17 26.92 22.02
C ARG A 739 2.58 25.57 22.63
N LEU A 740 3.10 25.65 23.86
CA LEU A 740 2.88 24.69 24.97
C LEU A 740 1.37 24.52 25.29
N ILE A 741 0.51 24.37 24.28
CA ILE A 741 -0.95 24.27 24.41
C ILE A 741 -1.42 23.21 23.41
N ASP A 742 -0.98 21.97 23.60
CA ASP A 742 -1.63 20.82 22.99
C ASP A 742 -2.79 20.39 23.89
N LYS A 743 -4.01 20.42 23.37
CA LYS A 743 -5.20 19.91 24.09
C LYS A 743 -5.13 18.39 24.35
N ALA A 744 -4.21 17.68 23.70
CA ALA A 744 -3.91 16.28 24.00
C ALA A 744 -2.96 16.09 25.20
N LEU A 745 -2.31 17.17 25.68
CA LEU A 745 -1.35 17.13 26.77
C LEU A 745 -1.78 17.92 28.01
N GLY A 746 -2.98 18.52 28.05
CA GLY A 746 -3.58 19.04 29.29
C GLY A 746 -2.79 20.10 30.08
N HIS A 747 -1.70 20.68 29.54
CA HIS A 747 -0.77 21.49 30.33
C HIS A 747 -0.55 22.87 29.75
N HIS A 748 -0.61 23.88 30.61
CA HIS A 748 0.04 25.16 30.41
C HIS A 748 1.21 25.23 31.38
N VAL A 749 2.43 25.47 30.88
CA VAL A 749 3.55 25.87 31.74
C VAL A 749 3.78 27.36 31.47
N LEU A 750 3.50 28.19 32.47
CA LEU A 750 3.93 29.59 32.43
C LEU A 750 5.44 29.63 32.65
N PRO A 751 6.20 30.43 31.89
CA PRO A 751 7.62 30.63 32.18
C PRO A 751 7.77 31.13 33.62
N LEU A 752 8.70 30.52 34.37
CA LEU A 752 8.96 30.77 35.81
C LEU A 752 9.21 32.25 36.17
N ASN A 753 9.42 33.12 35.19
CA ASN A 753 9.95 34.46 35.36
C ASN A 753 8.89 35.58 35.42
N ARG A 754 7.58 35.27 35.40
CA ARG A 754 6.54 36.26 35.73
C ARG A 754 6.08 36.10 37.18
N GLN A 755 6.43 37.06 38.02
CA GLN A 755 5.78 37.26 39.32
C GLN A 755 4.28 37.52 39.10
N ILE A 756 3.42 36.61 39.54
CA ILE A 756 1.98 36.87 39.71
C ILE A 756 1.88 37.88 40.86
N ARG A 757 1.71 39.17 40.54
CA ARG A 757 1.83 40.24 41.55
C ARG A 757 0.59 40.42 42.43
N ASN A 758 -0.59 39.91 42.05
CA ASN A 758 -1.80 40.05 42.88
C ASN A 758 -2.77 38.87 42.71
N ILE A 759 -2.86 38.03 43.74
CA ILE A 759 -4.04 37.18 43.99
C ILE A 759 -4.82 37.88 45.11
N VAL A 760 -5.96 38.49 44.78
CA VAL A 760 -6.81 39.11 45.80
C VAL A 760 -7.59 38.02 46.52
N GLY A 761 -7.38 37.88 47.83
CA GLY A 761 -7.98 36.84 48.68
C GLY A 761 -9.51 36.91 48.75
N PRO A 762 -10.18 35.82 49.18
CA PRO A 762 -11.62 35.66 48.99
C PRO A 762 -12.45 36.46 50.01
N LYS A 763 -13.61 36.95 49.55
CA LYS A 763 -14.80 37.13 50.42
C LYS A 763 -15.31 35.72 50.83
N PRO A 764 -16.01 35.58 51.97
CA PRO A 764 -16.46 34.26 52.44
C PRO A 764 -17.31 33.58 51.35
N GLY A 765 -16.84 32.44 50.83
CA GLY A 765 -17.44 31.76 49.67
C GLY A 765 -16.46 31.10 48.68
N GLY A 766 -15.15 31.30 48.83
CA GLY A 766 -14.14 30.45 48.18
C GLY A 766 -13.89 30.67 46.68
N THR A 767 -14.16 31.87 46.15
CA THR A 767 -13.82 32.22 44.75
C THR A 767 -12.70 33.27 44.73
N PHE A 768 -11.61 32.97 44.03
CA PHE A 768 -10.55 33.92 43.71
C PHE A 768 -10.83 34.56 42.35
N VAL A 769 -10.65 35.88 42.24
CA VAL A 769 -10.75 36.60 40.96
C VAL A 769 -9.35 37.10 40.60
N CYS A 770 -8.81 36.64 39.48
CA CYS A 770 -7.57 37.18 38.91
C CYS A 770 -7.95 38.43 38.09
N THR A 771 -7.38 39.59 38.43
CA THR A 771 -7.79 40.88 37.85
C THR A 771 -6.94 41.35 36.68
N ASP A 772 -5.94 40.58 36.25
CA ASP A 772 -5.18 40.87 35.04
C ASP A 772 -5.70 40.00 33.89
N SER A 773 -6.02 40.63 32.76
CA SER A 773 -6.41 39.93 31.53
C SER A 773 -5.26 39.02 31.07
N LEU A 774 -5.51 37.71 31.02
CA LEU A 774 -4.63 36.66 30.51
C LEU A 774 -4.12 36.92 29.10
#